data_AF-A0A2C9X284-F1
#
_entry.id   AF-A0A2C9X284-F1
#
_cell.length_a   1.000
_cell.length_b   1.000
_cell.length_c   1.000
_cell.angle_alpha   90.00
_cell.angle_beta   90.00
_cell.angle_gamma   90.00
#
_symmetry.space_group_name_H-M   'P 1'
#
loop_
_entity.id
_entity.type
_entity.pdbx_description
1 polymer ?
#
loop_
_entity_poly.entity_id
_entity_poly.type
_entity_poly.pdbx_seq_one_letter_code
_entity_poly.pdbx_strand_id
1 'polypeptide(L)'
;MVQIIKSGTIKVPTQPKDFDLKATGLVFKSYDNQVALEFNVEKQDGTPADLLGANLRLLMFIYDEIDGTVTKEPIPFITKNLITESFLNGHVVYILPEAMKAYNGMVEAYVYIEYPDGSTSDNLGFTFRMKRSAIDGLAQDKADYFIEDFKQLLEAASLEANKVIEGLDTEIKNLQQAAKDANKAVDGAMDRIDGLEAEIGQLERLREMYIDTLDFEGYDYSGRPNLMRNIKLEDLSLEFTRYIKPTNVTMENGCFVIDVTKLTGNQGYYILDVPRGLEGKRYTYSVEAKADVATQGVAIRPVYHNGTALAVLTPSSVGSLTTTMTRYKLTTNALTAQQVNSHVQAFQVYIVPSECTAKKIYVKTNIKMEEGTEASGFQPNLLAEPYNMCREYPNENMVLNNEPVSTNSYRVNTYNIKPLVKGKKYTVTLKGTKPSTQIWRPFFNRDGSAGDFGFGDLKPVPGVPDVWTATFTAADNSKTVNPYMAVYQVPNTSVGQCKIEWCKLEEGEVSTPIDAPTYKGLGILDSNDPTKYVWNYTELVDVDGIQDALENVEQRTTTLEGKANTIDGRLNNVNTALNTVQSTADQILAEVTAADVMKETDLPSYLANKPIVAGGMADFAGKVAFKLHPNPHRAANYALAYEHANQAPSKCFTYECSQTSYDRMKSLDGNVLGTATNTAGQTGTTAFKFDLISQITKDFLSFFDDCLTQGEKVMKIRNYIESAVLTIRSKNTNSECYISVAQGDVWGAEVKKGSYNESAVTEKVYDQLVQNLYTRARVQDDGSIIFRARTRTIQASETNVTVKQEVDYARLDYTLNLSSDDFLTPIERDVTKDNLTQILSDDSATIKGVMDFKFKTRGNNDLCPHAVYLKSTSAQATNMSEITYEADADMYNKTQNEGDGLASILRPEATTGYVGQAKYKFDLVTSIEKEHPHLFKGLTTTKQKVDVLKAKIQELKFNVWARGEGTNGNIQIGSSLSNVDAIDTRQTKDIGETTEFAQAEFYSSNNYACARRINDDGTILYWLRGSTVSDSLPQPKVIIDYVNLEYTLSDKPSDYVVAKTDATYLAAVAKTKELDRYKEYFSKDTSLGVDTINQTTIPFGTSMGLHGTRAVTLNGGVFTATKQCKLLFDFSIKMRGNDKIGYIYVKPYKNGEKVDEEACAAVGGFRDSTGATATLEFQNNTPLKYIAELNTGDTLEFKVEIGSSDKIQEVKMLFGTIEEI
;
A
#
# COMPACT_ATOMS: atom_id res chain seq x y z
N MET A 1 -7.25 -49.29 34.92
CA MET A 1 -6.72 -49.43 36.29
C MET A 1 -5.21 -49.46 36.19
N VAL A 2 -4.54 -48.58 36.92
CA VAL A 2 -3.07 -48.56 37.01
C VAL A 2 -2.66 -49.78 37.86
N GLN A 3 -1.75 -50.62 37.38
CA GLN A 3 -1.35 -51.82 38.11
C GLN A 3 -0.33 -51.42 39.19
N ILE A 4 -0.78 -51.26 40.43
CA ILE A 4 0.10 -50.96 41.57
C ILE A 4 0.90 -52.21 41.90
N ILE A 5 2.23 -52.13 41.75
CA ILE A 5 3.14 -53.29 41.92
C ILE A 5 3.63 -53.38 43.37
N LYS A 6 3.74 -52.25 44.08
CA LYS A 6 4.24 -52.18 45.45
C LYS A 6 3.55 -51.05 46.22
N SER A 7 2.91 -51.38 47.33
CA SER A 7 2.24 -50.42 48.19
C SER A 7 2.64 -50.57 49.66
N GLY A 8 2.48 -49.49 50.43
CA GLY A 8 2.70 -49.47 51.87
C GLY A 8 1.46 -48.98 52.61
N THR A 9 0.88 -49.82 53.47
CA THR A 9 -0.35 -49.48 54.20
C THR A 9 -0.05 -48.66 55.46
N ILE A 10 -0.73 -47.52 55.61
CA ILE A 10 -0.64 -46.57 56.72
C ILE A 10 -2.02 -46.47 57.39
N LYS A 11 -2.07 -46.77 58.70
CA LYS A 11 -3.27 -46.54 59.51
C LYS A 11 -3.30 -45.11 60.04
N VAL A 12 -4.36 -44.37 59.74
CA VAL A 12 -4.54 -42.97 60.13
C VAL A 12 -5.68 -42.86 61.15
N PRO A 13 -5.38 -42.78 62.46
CA PRO A 13 -6.40 -42.65 63.50
C PRO A 13 -6.89 -41.20 63.62
N THR A 14 -8.20 -40.97 63.73
CA THR A 14 -8.78 -39.63 63.99
C THR A 14 -9.01 -39.35 65.47
N GLN A 15 -8.16 -39.90 66.35
CA GLN A 15 -8.27 -39.74 67.81
C GLN A 15 -7.61 -38.45 68.30
N PRO A 16 -8.13 -37.76 69.34
CA PRO A 16 -7.53 -36.59 69.94
C PRO A 16 -6.37 -37.01 70.84
N LYS A 17 -5.31 -37.53 70.23
CA LYS A 17 -4.08 -37.98 70.87
C LYS A 17 -2.90 -37.38 70.12
N ASP A 18 -1.92 -36.89 70.85
CA ASP A 18 -0.67 -36.42 70.26
C ASP A 18 0.07 -37.64 69.69
N PHE A 19 0.35 -37.63 68.39
CA PHE A 19 1.05 -38.72 67.72
C PHE A 19 2.47 -38.28 67.36
N ASP A 20 3.46 -38.84 68.04
CA ASP A 20 4.85 -38.75 67.60
C ASP A 20 5.01 -39.31 66.17
N LEU A 21 6.00 -38.76 65.46
CA LEU A 21 6.37 -39.18 64.10
C LEU A 21 6.63 -40.71 64.05
N LYS A 22 5.77 -41.46 63.35
CA LYS A 22 5.88 -42.93 63.29
C LYS A 22 6.82 -43.40 62.17
N ALA A 23 7.87 -44.12 62.53
CA ALA A 23 8.69 -44.83 61.55
C ALA A 23 7.92 -46.01 60.95
N THR A 24 7.61 -45.96 59.65
CA THR A 24 6.84 -47.02 58.98
C THR A 24 7.68 -48.21 58.56
N GLY A 25 9.01 -48.03 58.46
CA GLY A 25 9.93 -49.02 57.91
C GLY A 25 9.78 -49.24 56.39
N LEU A 26 8.91 -48.49 55.71
CA LEU A 26 8.71 -48.60 54.26
C LEU A 26 9.95 -48.10 53.50
N VAL A 27 10.37 -48.88 52.50
CA VAL A 27 11.49 -48.53 51.62
C VAL A 27 11.07 -48.70 50.16
N PHE A 28 11.06 -47.58 49.43
CA PHE A 28 10.85 -47.55 47.99
C PHE A 28 12.17 -47.27 47.28
N LYS A 29 12.36 -47.88 46.11
CA LYS A 29 13.55 -47.71 45.29
C LYS A 29 13.23 -46.86 44.07
N SER A 30 14.21 -46.11 43.58
CA SER A 30 14.11 -45.30 42.37
C SER A 30 13.71 -46.10 41.11
N TYR A 31 14.02 -47.39 41.06
CA TYR A 31 13.57 -48.28 39.97
C TYR A 31 12.16 -48.86 40.18
N ASP A 32 11.55 -48.71 41.36
CA ASP A 32 10.20 -49.19 41.59
C ASP A 32 9.22 -48.32 40.78
N ASN A 33 8.43 -48.94 39.89
CA ASN A 33 7.48 -48.23 39.03
C ASN A 33 6.07 -48.23 39.66
N GLN A 34 5.38 -47.09 39.63
CA GLN A 34 4.01 -46.92 40.14
C GLN A 34 3.80 -47.47 41.56
N VAL A 35 4.57 -46.95 42.53
CA VAL A 35 4.47 -47.29 43.96
C VAL A 35 3.49 -46.39 44.70
N ALA A 36 2.81 -46.93 45.72
CA ALA A 36 1.73 -46.22 46.41
C ALA A 36 1.79 -46.32 47.95
N LEU A 37 1.20 -45.34 48.62
CA LEU A 37 0.87 -45.36 50.04
C LEU A 37 -0.65 -45.56 50.18
N GLU A 38 -1.06 -46.57 50.93
CA GLU A 38 -2.48 -46.87 51.17
C GLU A 38 -2.88 -46.39 52.56
N PHE A 39 -3.73 -45.37 52.63
CA PHE A 39 -4.24 -44.81 53.87
C PHE A 39 -5.56 -45.46 54.27
N ASN A 40 -5.58 -46.03 55.47
CA ASN A 40 -6.78 -46.54 56.12
C ASN A 40 -7.13 -45.58 57.26
N VAL A 41 -8.10 -44.69 57.02
CA VAL A 41 -8.56 -43.69 57.99
C VAL A 41 -9.62 -44.30 58.89
N GLU A 42 -9.37 -44.34 60.20
CA GLU A 42 -10.22 -44.99 61.19
C GLU A 42 -10.73 -43.97 62.24
N LYS A 43 -12.01 -44.06 62.60
CA LYS A 43 -12.63 -43.30 63.69
C LYS A 43 -12.12 -43.77 65.05
N GLN A 44 -12.46 -43.03 66.10
CA GLN A 44 -12.01 -43.31 67.47
C GLN A 44 -12.34 -44.74 67.97
N ASP A 45 -13.43 -45.32 67.49
CA ASP A 45 -13.92 -46.66 67.84
C ASP A 45 -13.30 -47.79 66.98
N GLY A 46 -12.38 -47.45 66.07
CA GLY A 46 -11.74 -48.39 65.15
C GLY A 46 -12.57 -48.74 63.91
N THR A 47 -13.74 -48.12 63.74
CA THR A 47 -14.51 -48.26 62.49
C THR A 47 -13.94 -47.36 61.39
N PRO A 48 -14.09 -47.71 60.10
CA PRO A 48 -13.64 -46.87 59.01
C PRO A 48 -14.27 -45.46 59.02
N ALA A 49 -13.48 -44.43 58.71
CA ALA A 49 -13.95 -43.07 58.58
C ALA A 49 -14.71 -42.87 57.25
N ASP A 50 -15.83 -42.14 57.31
CA ASP A 50 -16.51 -41.70 56.09
C ASP A 50 -15.82 -40.43 55.59
N LEU A 51 -15.22 -40.54 54.40
CA LEU A 51 -14.47 -39.46 53.77
C LEU A 51 -15.25 -38.84 52.61
N LEU A 52 -16.56 -39.08 52.49
CA LEU A 52 -17.37 -38.54 51.39
C LEU A 52 -17.29 -37.00 51.33
N GLY A 53 -16.61 -36.50 50.30
CA GLY A 53 -16.35 -35.07 50.10
C GLY A 53 -15.14 -34.50 50.85
N ALA A 54 -14.48 -35.28 51.70
CA ALA A 54 -13.27 -34.83 52.41
C ALA A 54 -12.02 -34.87 51.50
N ASN A 55 -11.13 -33.89 51.66
CA ASN A 55 -9.84 -33.81 51.00
C ASN A 55 -8.72 -34.26 51.96
N LEU A 56 -7.98 -35.31 51.59
CA LEU A 56 -6.75 -35.69 52.27
C LEU A 56 -5.58 -34.86 51.70
N ARG A 57 -4.78 -34.22 52.54
CA ARG A 57 -3.57 -33.49 52.14
C ARG A 57 -2.34 -34.09 52.80
N LEU A 58 -1.26 -34.16 52.03
CA LEU A 58 0.05 -34.63 52.49
C LEU A 58 1.06 -33.48 52.44
N LEU A 59 1.73 -33.25 53.56
CA LEU A 59 2.91 -32.39 53.64
C LEU A 59 4.14 -33.29 53.82
N MET A 60 5.13 -33.18 52.94
CA MET A 60 6.32 -34.03 52.98
C MET A 60 7.61 -33.21 53.07
N PHE A 61 8.57 -33.72 53.85
CA PHE A 61 9.94 -33.21 53.92
C PHE A 61 10.89 -34.34 53.52
N ILE A 62 11.78 -34.08 52.57
CA ILE A 62 12.85 -35.02 52.21
C ILE A 62 14.13 -34.61 52.92
N TYR A 63 14.78 -35.59 53.52
CA TYR A 63 16.13 -35.55 54.08
C TYR A 63 17.02 -36.34 53.12
N ASP A 64 17.55 -35.66 52.11
CA ASP A 64 18.38 -36.29 51.07
C ASP A 64 19.77 -36.58 51.67
N GLU A 65 20.18 -37.85 51.64
CA GLU A 65 21.44 -38.36 52.17
C GLU A 65 22.39 -38.62 50.98
N ILE A 66 23.08 -37.56 50.55
CA ILE A 66 24.11 -37.61 49.52
C ILE A 66 25.45 -37.30 50.20
N ASP A 67 26.42 -38.21 50.07
CA ASP A 67 27.80 -38.05 50.56
C ASP A 67 27.94 -37.58 52.02
N GLY A 68 27.03 -38.03 52.89
CA GLY A 68 27.07 -37.74 54.33
C GLY A 68 26.55 -36.35 54.75
N THR A 69 26.05 -35.55 53.81
CA THR A 69 25.36 -34.28 54.09
C THR A 69 23.84 -34.50 53.99
N VAL A 70 23.09 -34.02 54.99
CA VAL A 70 21.63 -34.11 55.03
C VAL A 70 21.04 -32.73 54.72
N THR A 71 20.39 -32.57 53.58
CA THR A 71 19.62 -31.36 53.24
C THR A 71 18.13 -31.62 53.44
N LYS A 72 17.45 -30.70 54.13
CA LYS A 72 16.00 -30.74 54.37
C LYS A 72 15.30 -29.84 53.36
N GLU A 73 14.51 -30.43 52.47
CA GLU A 73 13.71 -29.69 51.49
C GLU A 73 12.21 -29.98 51.70
N PRO A 74 11.35 -28.94 51.82
CA PRO A 74 9.91 -29.13 51.83
C PRO A 74 9.41 -29.43 50.42
N ILE A 75 8.58 -30.46 50.27
CA ILE A 75 7.82 -30.67 49.04
C ILE A 75 6.44 -30.02 49.22
N PRO A 76 6.08 -29.02 48.40
CA PRO A 76 4.77 -28.36 48.49
C PRO A 76 3.63 -29.36 48.32
N PHE A 77 2.52 -29.12 49.01
CA PHE A 77 1.31 -29.96 49.04
C PHE A 77 0.94 -30.58 47.68
N ILE A 78 1.03 -31.90 47.55
CA ILE A 78 0.65 -32.62 46.32
C ILE A 78 -0.69 -33.32 46.55
N THR A 79 -1.79 -32.69 46.16
CA THR A 79 -3.14 -33.28 46.17
C THR A 79 -3.49 -34.03 44.88
N LYS A 80 -2.70 -33.90 43.80
CA LYS A 80 -3.03 -34.42 42.46
C LYS A 80 -2.89 -35.94 42.28
N ASN A 81 -2.27 -36.67 43.21
CA ASN A 81 -1.93 -38.10 43.04
C ASN A 81 -2.74 -39.06 43.93
N LEU A 82 -3.86 -38.60 44.50
CA LEU A 82 -4.75 -39.42 45.31
C LEU A 82 -5.77 -40.15 44.42
N ILE A 83 -5.87 -41.46 44.59
CA ILE A 83 -6.92 -42.32 44.04
C ILE A 83 -7.77 -42.80 45.21
N THR A 84 -9.04 -42.42 45.22
CA THR A 84 -9.96 -42.90 46.24
C THR A 84 -10.58 -44.22 45.80
N GLU A 85 -10.28 -45.30 46.53
CA GLU A 85 -10.86 -46.61 46.24
C GLU A 85 -12.20 -46.82 46.95
N SER A 86 -12.38 -46.29 48.16
CA SER A 86 -13.65 -46.36 48.88
C SER A 86 -13.83 -45.23 49.88
N PHE A 87 -14.55 -44.17 49.48
CA PHE A 87 -14.91 -43.02 50.33
C PHE A 87 -15.65 -43.43 51.61
N LEU A 88 -16.57 -44.40 51.52
CA LEU A 88 -17.40 -44.86 52.65
C LEU A 88 -16.64 -45.73 53.66
N ASN A 89 -15.42 -46.20 53.31
CA ASN A 89 -14.62 -47.09 54.14
C ASN A 89 -13.24 -46.51 54.46
N GLY A 90 -13.04 -45.20 54.33
CA GLY A 90 -11.80 -44.54 54.74
C GLY A 90 -10.54 -45.01 54.00
N HIS A 91 -10.67 -45.61 52.82
CA HIS A 91 -9.55 -46.16 52.04
C HIS A 91 -9.14 -45.22 50.91
N VAL A 92 -7.93 -44.66 51.01
CA VAL A 92 -7.36 -43.71 50.05
C VAL A 92 -5.97 -44.17 49.63
N VAL A 93 -5.69 -44.21 48.33
CA VAL A 93 -4.39 -44.62 47.79
C VAL A 93 -3.67 -43.40 47.23
N TYR A 94 -2.44 -43.15 47.64
CA TYR A 94 -1.59 -42.08 47.13
C TYR A 94 -0.47 -42.66 46.29
N ILE A 95 -0.43 -42.35 45.00
CA ILE A 95 0.67 -42.74 44.12
C ILE A 95 1.85 -41.78 44.38
N LEU A 96 3.00 -42.34 44.75
CA LEU A 96 4.22 -41.56 44.95
C LEU A 96 4.66 -40.91 43.62
N PRO A 97 4.94 -39.59 43.58
CA PRO A 97 5.39 -38.90 42.36
C PRO A 97 6.68 -39.48 41.80
N GLU A 98 6.82 -39.54 40.47
CA GLU A 98 8.06 -40.01 39.83
C GLU A 98 9.29 -39.19 40.21
N ALA A 99 9.13 -37.89 40.47
CA ALA A 99 10.20 -37.01 40.94
C ALA A 99 10.85 -37.50 42.25
N MET A 100 10.12 -38.26 43.09
CA MET A 100 10.67 -38.85 44.33
C MET A 100 11.81 -39.83 44.05
N LYS A 101 11.88 -40.42 42.85
CA LYS A 101 12.94 -41.36 42.44
C LYS A 101 14.31 -40.70 42.37
N ALA A 102 14.39 -39.37 42.27
CA ALA A 102 15.64 -38.63 42.24
C ALA A 102 16.34 -38.52 43.60
N TYR A 103 15.62 -38.79 44.70
CA TYR A 103 16.08 -38.57 46.07
C TYR A 103 16.52 -39.88 46.74
N ASN A 104 17.52 -39.79 47.63
CA ASN A 104 18.06 -40.91 48.37
C ASN A 104 18.14 -40.57 49.85
N GLY A 105 17.12 -40.93 50.64
CA GLY A 105 17.10 -40.57 52.04
C GLY A 105 15.74 -40.74 52.70
N MET A 106 15.60 -40.20 53.91
CA MET A 106 14.37 -40.29 54.70
C MET A 106 13.35 -39.25 54.23
N VAL A 107 12.08 -39.63 54.21
CA VAL A 107 10.95 -38.75 53.92
C VAL A 107 10.05 -38.72 55.15
N GLU A 108 9.80 -37.53 55.69
CA GLU A 108 8.80 -37.28 56.73
C GLU A 108 7.51 -36.80 56.07
N ALA A 109 6.37 -37.38 56.42
CA ALA A 109 5.07 -37.07 55.83
C ALA A 109 4.03 -36.82 56.92
N TYR A 110 3.21 -35.79 56.75
CA TYR A 110 2.12 -35.40 57.65
C TYR A 110 0.79 -35.44 56.89
N VAL A 111 -0.22 -36.04 57.52
CA VAL A 111 -1.55 -36.26 56.94
C VAL A 111 -2.57 -35.32 57.56
N TYR A 112 -3.17 -34.48 56.71
CA TYR A 112 -4.27 -33.58 57.05
C TYR A 112 -5.55 -34.00 56.33
N ILE A 113 -6.70 -33.81 56.96
CA ILE A 113 -8.03 -34.08 56.36
C ILE A 113 -8.87 -32.81 56.48
N GLU A 114 -9.49 -32.40 55.37
CA GLU A 114 -10.39 -31.25 55.30
C GLU A 114 -11.78 -31.73 54.85
N TYR A 115 -12.81 -31.52 55.66
CA TYR A 115 -14.19 -31.92 55.34
C TYR A 115 -14.95 -30.80 54.61
N PRO A 116 -16.01 -31.12 53.84
CA PRO A 116 -16.81 -30.14 53.09
C PRO A 116 -17.45 -29.03 53.93
N ASP A 117 -17.69 -29.28 55.22
CA ASP A 117 -18.28 -28.33 56.15
C ASP A 117 -17.27 -27.30 56.69
N GLY A 118 -16.02 -27.35 56.23
CA GLY A 118 -14.92 -26.49 56.63
C GLY A 118 -14.17 -26.97 57.88
N SER A 119 -14.56 -28.10 58.47
CA SER A 119 -13.79 -28.70 59.57
C SER A 119 -12.51 -29.37 59.05
N THR A 120 -11.40 -29.21 59.80
CA THR A 120 -10.10 -29.78 59.45
C THR A 120 -9.56 -30.64 60.58
N SER A 121 -8.67 -31.57 60.25
CA SER A 121 -8.11 -32.52 61.19
C SER A 121 -6.65 -32.83 60.85
N ASP A 122 -5.78 -32.72 61.85
CA ASP A 122 -4.36 -33.09 61.81
C ASP A 122 -4.20 -34.46 62.50
N ASN A 123 -3.87 -35.49 61.74
CA ASN A 123 -4.14 -36.88 62.17
C ASN A 123 -2.89 -37.75 62.38
N LEU A 124 -1.81 -37.56 61.61
CA LEU A 124 -0.63 -38.43 61.70
C LEU A 124 0.61 -37.85 61.01
N GLY A 125 1.76 -37.90 61.70
CA GLY A 125 3.09 -37.82 61.08
C GLY A 125 3.75 -39.21 60.98
N PHE A 126 4.38 -39.52 59.85
CA PHE A 126 5.09 -40.79 59.64
C PHE A 126 6.33 -40.63 58.74
N THR A 127 7.23 -41.62 58.74
CA THR A 127 8.42 -41.62 57.87
C THR A 127 8.55 -42.86 57.01
N PHE A 128 9.08 -42.70 55.81
CA PHE A 128 9.49 -43.79 54.90
C PHE A 128 10.82 -43.42 54.21
N ARG A 129 11.46 -44.36 53.52
CA ARG A 129 12.77 -44.12 52.88
C ARG A 129 12.72 -44.30 51.36
N MET A 130 13.27 -43.34 50.63
CA MET A 130 13.63 -43.48 49.22
C MET A 130 15.08 -43.93 49.11
N LYS A 131 15.36 -44.97 48.32
CA LYS A 131 16.72 -45.48 48.11
C LYS A 131 17.05 -45.58 46.63
N ARG A 132 18.18 -45.02 46.20
CA ARG A 132 18.66 -45.22 44.82
C ARG A 132 18.95 -46.70 44.54
N SER A 133 18.52 -47.19 43.39
CA SER A 133 18.80 -48.55 42.93
C SER A 133 20.25 -48.63 42.45
N ALA A 134 20.86 -49.82 42.52
CA ALA A 134 22.23 -50.04 42.04
C ALA A 134 22.39 -49.81 40.53
N ILE A 135 21.28 -49.75 39.79
CA ILE A 135 21.21 -49.48 38.34
C ILE A 135 21.33 -47.97 38.05
N ASP A 136 21.01 -47.10 39.01
CA ASP A 136 20.94 -45.64 38.82
C ASP A 136 22.28 -44.92 39.09
N GLY A 137 23.39 -45.66 39.19
CA GLY A 137 24.74 -45.10 39.32
C GLY A 137 25.24 -44.30 38.10
N LEU A 138 24.35 -44.00 37.15
CA LEU A 138 24.58 -43.26 35.90
C LEU A 138 23.49 -42.20 35.64
N ALA A 139 22.63 -41.90 36.63
CA ALA A 139 21.49 -41.00 36.45
C ALA A 139 21.90 -39.52 36.42
N GLN A 140 21.39 -38.83 35.40
CA GLN A 140 21.53 -37.42 35.05
C GLN A 140 21.07 -36.50 36.21
N ASP A 141 21.85 -35.47 36.52
CA ASP A 141 21.64 -34.62 37.70
C ASP A 141 20.38 -33.75 37.60
N LYS A 142 19.81 -33.37 38.76
CA LYS A 142 18.53 -32.64 38.91
C LYS A 142 18.47 -31.32 38.11
N ALA A 143 19.61 -30.72 37.76
CA ALA A 143 19.70 -29.50 36.95
C ALA A 143 19.49 -29.76 35.45
N ASP A 144 19.91 -30.92 34.95
CA ASP A 144 19.92 -31.22 33.52
C ASP A 144 18.51 -31.50 32.97
N TYR A 145 17.63 -32.16 33.74
CA TYR A 145 16.27 -32.49 33.29
C TYR A 145 15.39 -31.24 33.07
N PHE A 146 15.51 -30.24 33.94
CA PHE A 146 14.76 -28.98 33.81
C PHE A 146 15.34 -28.06 32.72
N ILE A 147 16.67 -28.06 32.53
CA ILE A 147 17.32 -27.32 31.44
C ILE A 147 16.97 -27.94 30.08
N GLU A 148 16.87 -29.26 29.97
CA GLU A 148 16.45 -29.95 28.73
C GLU A 148 14.99 -29.65 28.38
N ASP A 149 14.08 -29.68 29.35
CA ASP A 149 12.67 -29.30 29.15
C ASP A 149 12.52 -27.81 28.79
N PHE A 150 13.33 -26.92 29.40
CA PHE A 150 13.35 -25.51 29.05
C PHE A 150 13.92 -25.26 27.65
N LYS A 151 14.97 -25.98 27.25
CA LYS A 151 15.52 -25.95 25.87
C LYS A 151 14.47 -26.41 24.86
N GLN A 152 13.76 -27.50 25.13
CA GLN A 152 12.69 -27.97 24.25
C GLN A 152 11.51 -27.00 24.17
N LEU A 153 11.14 -26.36 25.28
CA LEU A 153 10.10 -25.32 25.29
C LEU A 153 10.54 -24.09 24.48
N LEU A 154 11.81 -23.70 24.59
CA LEU A 154 12.39 -22.59 23.83
C LEU A 154 12.48 -22.92 22.33
N GLU A 155 12.96 -24.11 21.96
CA GLU A 155 12.98 -24.57 20.58
C GLU A 155 11.57 -24.65 19.98
N ALA A 156 10.59 -25.12 20.74
CA ALA A 156 9.20 -25.17 20.31
C ALA A 156 8.60 -23.76 20.13
N ALA A 157 8.90 -22.83 21.04
CA ALA A 157 8.48 -21.43 20.93
C ALA A 157 9.14 -20.74 19.73
N SER A 158 10.44 -20.95 19.51
CA SER A 158 11.16 -20.44 18.33
C SER A 158 10.65 -21.04 17.04
N LEU A 159 10.33 -22.34 17.01
CA LEU A 159 9.78 -23.00 15.82
C LEU A 159 8.38 -22.47 15.47
N GLU A 160 7.52 -22.26 16.46
CA GLU A 160 6.18 -21.75 16.24
C GLU A 160 6.19 -20.26 15.84
N ALA A 161 7.10 -19.47 16.41
CA ALA A 161 7.36 -18.11 15.95
C ALA A 161 7.80 -18.12 14.47
N ASN A 162 8.76 -18.99 14.09
CA ASN A 162 9.25 -19.10 12.72
C ASN A 162 8.17 -19.47 11.70
N LYS A 163 7.20 -20.33 12.05
CA LYS A 163 6.07 -20.65 11.15
C LYS A 163 5.15 -19.47 10.93
N VAL A 164 4.85 -18.71 11.99
CA VAL A 164 4.04 -17.48 11.88
C VAL A 164 4.76 -16.46 11.00
N ILE A 165 6.10 -16.38 11.09
CA ILE A 165 6.94 -15.53 10.24
C ILE A 165 6.93 -15.98 8.78
N GLU A 166 7.09 -17.27 8.49
CA GLU A 166 7.03 -17.78 7.11
C GLU A 166 5.65 -17.54 6.47
N GLY A 167 4.59 -17.66 7.26
CA GLY A 167 3.24 -17.29 6.85
C GLY A 167 3.11 -15.80 6.49
N LEU A 168 3.60 -14.93 7.37
CA LEU A 168 3.60 -13.48 7.15
C LEU A 168 4.52 -13.06 5.98
N ASP A 169 5.70 -13.67 5.82
CA ASP A 169 6.63 -13.41 4.71
C ASP A 169 6.01 -13.81 3.36
N THR A 170 5.25 -14.91 3.33
CA THR A 170 4.49 -15.34 2.14
C THR A 170 3.38 -14.34 1.79
N GLU A 171 2.61 -13.89 2.77
CA GLU A 171 1.54 -12.91 2.58
C GLU A 171 2.08 -11.54 2.15
N ILE A 172 3.23 -11.13 2.71
CA ILE A 172 3.96 -9.91 2.32
C ILE A 172 4.49 -10.00 0.90
N LYS A 173 5.10 -11.12 0.49
CA LYS A 173 5.57 -11.32 -0.89
C LYS A 173 4.41 -11.23 -1.89
N ASN A 174 3.25 -11.78 -1.53
CA ASN A 174 2.04 -11.66 -2.35
C ASN A 174 1.56 -10.20 -2.46
N LEU A 175 1.58 -9.45 -1.36
CA LEU A 175 1.24 -8.02 -1.35
C LEU A 175 2.25 -7.16 -2.12
N GLN A 176 3.54 -7.43 -2.01
CA GLN A 176 4.60 -6.77 -2.78
C GLN A 176 4.48 -7.06 -4.28
N GLN A 177 4.15 -8.31 -4.64
CA GLN A 177 3.91 -8.68 -6.03
C GLN A 177 2.65 -8.00 -6.58
N ALA A 178 1.56 -7.96 -5.81
CA ALA A 178 0.35 -7.23 -6.17
C ALA A 178 0.60 -5.72 -6.35
N ALA A 179 1.43 -5.12 -5.48
CA ALA A 179 1.85 -3.72 -5.63
C ALA A 179 2.71 -3.48 -6.87
N LYS A 180 3.63 -4.41 -7.19
CA LYS A 180 4.46 -4.34 -8.40
C LYS A 180 3.64 -4.49 -9.67
N ASP A 181 2.65 -5.39 -9.67
CA ASP A 181 1.73 -5.57 -10.79
C ASP A 181 0.81 -4.36 -10.98
N ALA A 182 0.36 -3.74 -9.88
CA ALA A 182 -0.35 -2.47 -9.92
C ALA A 182 0.53 -1.33 -10.48
N ASN A 183 1.79 -1.22 -10.05
CA ASN A 183 2.73 -0.23 -10.59
C ASN A 183 2.97 -0.44 -12.09
N LYS A 184 3.17 -1.68 -12.53
CA LYS A 184 3.32 -2.00 -13.96
C LYS A 184 2.07 -1.67 -14.78
N ALA A 185 0.88 -1.84 -14.20
CA ALA A 185 -0.36 -1.43 -14.83
C ALA A 185 -0.50 0.10 -14.92
N VAL A 186 -0.04 0.82 -13.90
CA VAL A 186 0.05 2.29 -13.90
C VAL A 186 1.08 2.77 -14.93
N ASP A 187 2.27 2.18 -14.98
CA ASP A 187 3.29 2.48 -16.00
C ASP A 187 2.73 2.27 -17.41
N GLY A 188 2.01 1.15 -17.64
CA GLY A 188 1.36 0.90 -18.92
C GLY A 188 0.24 1.88 -19.25
N ALA A 189 -0.45 2.43 -18.24
CA ALA A 189 -1.42 3.50 -18.41
C ALA A 189 -0.73 4.85 -18.68
N MET A 190 0.40 5.13 -18.03
CA MET A 190 1.24 6.31 -18.26
C MET A 190 1.83 6.28 -19.67
N ASP A 191 2.40 5.15 -20.12
CA ASP A 191 2.87 4.98 -21.51
C ASP A 191 1.76 5.22 -22.54
N ARG A 192 0.52 4.82 -22.21
CA ARG A 192 -0.65 5.07 -23.06
C ARG A 192 -1.05 6.54 -23.05
N ILE A 193 -0.96 7.22 -21.91
CA ILE A 193 -1.20 8.65 -21.77
C ILE A 193 -0.13 9.43 -22.52
N ASP A 194 1.15 9.12 -22.36
CA ASP A 194 2.26 9.71 -23.13
C ASP A 194 2.07 9.51 -24.65
N GLY A 195 1.59 8.32 -25.04
CA GLY A 195 1.18 8.03 -26.42
C GLY A 195 0.03 8.93 -26.90
N LEU A 196 -0.98 9.16 -26.06
CA LEU A 196 -2.10 10.07 -26.34
C LEU A 196 -1.65 11.54 -26.34
N GLU A 197 -0.76 11.97 -25.46
CA GLU A 197 -0.16 13.31 -25.45
C GLU A 197 0.68 13.55 -26.71
N ALA A 198 1.41 12.54 -27.17
CA ALA A 198 2.15 12.61 -28.43
C ALA A 198 1.18 12.70 -29.64
N GLU A 199 0.07 11.95 -29.63
CA GLU A 199 -0.99 12.05 -30.63
C GLU A 199 -1.69 13.42 -30.58
N ILE A 200 -2.02 13.94 -29.40
CA ILE A 200 -2.58 15.28 -29.19
C ILE A 200 -1.59 16.35 -29.67
N GLY A 201 -0.31 16.27 -29.32
CA GLY A 201 0.72 17.19 -29.77
C GLY A 201 1.01 17.10 -31.27
N GLN A 202 0.72 15.96 -31.92
CA GLN A 202 0.71 15.86 -33.39
C GLN A 202 -0.54 16.53 -33.97
N LEU A 203 -1.70 16.38 -33.33
CA LEU A 203 -2.95 17.04 -33.72
C LEU A 203 -2.89 18.57 -33.52
N GLU A 204 -2.24 19.05 -32.46
CA GLU A 204 -2.01 20.48 -32.21
C GLU A 204 -1.02 21.10 -33.19
N ARG A 205 0.07 20.39 -33.54
CA ARG A 205 0.99 20.82 -34.60
C ARG A 205 0.31 20.82 -35.97
N LEU A 206 -0.58 19.86 -36.23
CA LEU A 206 -1.46 19.89 -37.39
C LEU A 206 -2.40 21.11 -37.31
N ARG A 207 -2.99 21.44 -36.16
CA ARG A 207 -3.84 22.63 -35.97
C ARG A 207 -3.10 23.94 -36.24
N GLU A 208 -1.89 24.13 -35.71
CA GLU A 208 -1.09 25.34 -35.93
C GLU A 208 -0.69 25.50 -37.41
N MET A 209 -0.30 24.41 -38.08
CA MET A 209 0.01 24.42 -39.51
C MET A 209 -1.23 24.72 -40.39
N TYR A 210 -2.43 24.48 -39.88
CA TYR A 210 -3.71 24.74 -40.56
C TYR A 210 -4.28 26.15 -40.30
N ILE A 211 -4.04 26.74 -39.12
CA ILE A 211 -4.45 28.12 -38.81
C ILE A 211 -3.68 29.13 -39.67
N ASP A 212 -2.39 28.90 -39.92
CA ASP A 212 -1.59 29.76 -40.80
C ASP A 212 -1.95 29.61 -42.30
N THR A 213 -2.82 28.66 -42.65
CA THR A 213 -3.15 28.33 -44.04
C THR A 213 -4.65 28.44 -44.39
N LEU A 214 -5.51 28.82 -43.43
CA LEU A 214 -6.98 29.00 -43.59
C LEU A 214 -7.45 30.46 -43.32
N ASP A 215 -6.68 31.47 -43.71
CA ASP A 215 -7.15 32.86 -43.63
C ASP A 215 -8.13 33.16 -44.79
N PHE A 216 -9.42 32.85 -44.58
CA PHE A 216 -10.52 33.21 -45.49
C PHE A 216 -11.01 34.66 -45.30
N GLU A 217 -10.18 35.55 -44.75
CA GLU A 217 -10.43 37.00 -44.60
C GLU A 217 -11.78 37.37 -43.92
N GLY A 218 -12.38 36.45 -43.15
CA GLY A 218 -13.63 36.67 -42.41
C GLY A 218 -14.93 36.72 -43.23
N TYR A 219 -14.96 36.20 -44.46
CA TYR A 219 -16.19 36.16 -45.27
C TYR A 219 -17.19 35.07 -44.81
N ASP A 220 -18.49 35.35 -44.93
CA ASP A 220 -19.59 34.40 -44.66
C ASP A 220 -19.91 33.56 -45.90
N TYR A 221 -19.54 32.27 -45.86
CA TYR A 221 -19.76 31.30 -46.94
C TYR A 221 -21.07 30.49 -46.78
N SER A 222 -21.94 30.81 -45.81
CA SER A 222 -23.20 30.07 -45.58
C SER A 222 -24.24 30.27 -46.69
N GLY A 223 -24.09 31.31 -47.50
CA GLY A 223 -24.93 31.58 -48.67
C GLY A 223 -24.57 30.75 -49.91
N ARG A 224 -25.27 30.98 -51.02
CA ARG A 224 -24.97 30.26 -52.28
C ARG A 224 -23.58 30.65 -52.82
N PRO A 225 -22.83 29.72 -53.44
CA PRO A 225 -21.48 29.99 -53.94
C PRO A 225 -21.45 31.16 -54.93
N ASN A 226 -20.42 31.99 -54.80
CA ASN A 226 -20.09 32.97 -55.83
C ASN A 226 -19.38 32.27 -56.98
N LEU A 227 -19.90 32.42 -58.19
CA LEU A 227 -19.31 31.90 -59.42
C LEU A 227 -18.36 32.91 -60.09
N MET A 228 -18.45 34.22 -59.77
CA MET A 228 -17.55 35.24 -60.34
C MET A 228 -16.13 35.10 -59.79
N ARG A 229 -15.11 35.13 -60.66
CA ARG A 229 -13.71 35.22 -60.21
C ARG A 229 -13.48 36.50 -59.40
N ASN A 230 -12.43 36.50 -58.57
CA ASN A 230 -12.01 37.70 -57.84
C ASN A 230 -11.58 38.78 -58.85
N ILE A 231 -12.24 39.94 -58.77
CA ILE A 231 -12.10 41.03 -59.75
C ILE A 231 -11.04 42.04 -59.28
N LYS A 232 -10.11 42.38 -60.18
CA LYS A 232 -9.04 43.36 -59.98
C LYS A 232 -9.14 44.51 -60.98
N LEU A 233 -8.35 45.57 -60.79
CA LEU A 233 -8.30 46.71 -61.73
C LEU A 233 -7.89 46.29 -63.14
N GLU A 234 -7.02 45.29 -63.21
CA GLU A 234 -6.47 44.72 -64.44
C GLU A 234 -7.51 43.90 -65.22
N ASP A 235 -8.66 43.57 -64.63
CA ASP A 235 -9.74 42.87 -65.32
C ASP A 235 -10.67 43.83 -66.10
N LEU A 236 -10.61 45.13 -65.82
CA LEU A 236 -11.53 46.09 -66.41
C LEU A 236 -11.04 46.54 -67.79
N SER A 237 -11.91 46.45 -68.79
CA SER A 237 -11.62 46.77 -70.17
C SER A 237 -12.51 47.87 -70.75
N LEU A 238 -12.01 48.66 -71.70
CA LEU A 238 -12.79 49.63 -72.49
C LEU A 238 -13.57 49.01 -73.66
N GLU A 239 -13.24 47.78 -74.06
CA GLU A 239 -13.86 47.12 -75.20
C GLU A 239 -14.47 45.78 -74.82
N PHE A 240 -15.57 45.42 -75.49
CA PHE A 240 -16.33 44.22 -75.16
C PHE A 240 -15.70 42.93 -75.71
N THR A 241 -14.97 42.99 -76.82
CA THR A 241 -14.49 41.80 -77.54
C THR A 241 -12.99 41.58 -77.43
N ARG A 242 -12.24 42.54 -76.87
CA ARG A 242 -10.81 42.45 -76.62
C ARG A 242 -10.43 43.30 -75.41
N TYR A 243 -9.38 42.87 -74.72
CA TYR A 243 -8.89 43.61 -73.57
C TYR A 243 -8.12 44.87 -74.01
N ILE A 244 -8.69 46.04 -73.69
CA ILE A 244 -8.02 47.34 -73.67
C ILE A 244 -8.13 47.96 -72.27
N LYS A 245 -7.01 48.27 -71.62
CA LYS A 245 -6.99 48.85 -70.27
C LYS A 245 -7.51 50.31 -70.27
N PRO A 246 -8.44 50.68 -69.38
CA PRO A 246 -8.91 52.07 -69.24
C PRO A 246 -7.87 52.96 -68.55
N THR A 247 -7.77 54.22 -68.98
CA THR A 247 -6.84 55.22 -68.43
C THR A 247 -7.50 56.21 -67.46
N ASN A 248 -8.85 56.29 -67.45
CA ASN A 248 -9.62 57.18 -66.58
C ASN A 248 -10.26 56.48 -65.37
N VAL A 249 -9.76 55.29 -65.01
CA VAL A 249 -10.25 54.50 -63.88
C VAL A 249 -9.11 54.24 -62.89
N THR A 250 -9.37 54.48 -61.62
CA THR A 250 -8.46 54.15 -60.51
C THR A 250 -9.13 53.15 -59.56
N MET A 251 -8.36 52.63 -58.59
CA MET A 251 -8.87 51.76 -57.52
C MET A 251 -8.79 52.50 -56.18
N GLU A 252 -9.90 52.64 -55.46
CA GLU A 252 -9.95 53.23 -54.11
C GLU A 252 -10.89 52.38 -53.24
N ASN A 253 -10.42 51.91 -52.08
CA ASN A 253 -11.20 51.10 -51.13
C ASN A 253 -11.96 49.93 -51.80
N GLY A 254 -11.29 49.20 -52.71
CA GLY A 254 -11.87 48.08 -53.45
C GLY A 254 -12.93 48.47 -54.50
N CYS A 255 -13.03 49.76 -54.85
CA CYS A 255 -13.92 50.24 -55.90
C CYS A 255 -13.14 50.71 -57.13
N PHE A 256 -13.61 50.31 -58.31
CA PHE A 256 -13.33 51.03 -59.54
C PHE A 256 -13.92 52.43 -59.44
N VAL A 257 -13.06 53.44 -59.52
CA VAL A 257 -13.45 54.85 -59.53
C VAL A 257 -13.33 55.36 -60.95
N ILE A 258 -14.46 55.47 -61.63
CA ILE A 258 -14.54 55.94 -63.01
C ILE A 258 -14.70 57.46 -63.00
N ASP A 259 -13.73 58.18 -63.56
CA ASP A 259 -13.80 59.63 -63.75
C ASP A 259 -14.62 59.96 -65.00
N VAL A 260 -15.89 60.33 -64.76
CA VAL A 260 -16.87 60.64 -65.82
C VAL A 260 -16.49 61.91 -66.56
N THR A 261 -15.77 62.84 -65.92
CA THR A 261 -15.40 64.14 -66.53
C THR A 261 -14.41 64.00 -67.68
N LYS A 262 -13.75 62.85 -67.79
CA LYS A 262 -12.81 62.51 -68.86
C LYS A 262 -13.47 61.83 -70.06
N LEU A 263 -14.78 61.58 -70.01
CA LEU A 263 -15.52 60.94 -71.09
C LEU A 263 -15.93 61.97 -72.16
N THR A 264 -15.62 61.67 -73.42
CA THR A 264 -15.99 62.50 -74.58
C THR A 264 -17.22 61.97 -75.32
N GLY A 265 -17.75 60.82 -74.90
CA GLY A 265 -18.94 60.16 -75.45
C GLY A 265 -19.35 58.97 -74.59
N ASN A 266 -20.38 58.24 -75.01
CA ASN A 266 -20.86 57.09 -74.26
C ASN A 266 -19.78 56.00 -74.19
N GLN A 267 -19.52 55.48 -72.99
CA GLN A 267 -18.42 54.55 -72.75
C GLN A 267 -18.90 53.31 -72.01
N GLY A 268 -18.50 52.15 -72.50
CA GLY A 268 -18.64 50.88 -71.80
C GLY A 268 -17.34 50.47 -71.14
N TYR A 269 -17.44 49.94 -69.92
CA TYR A 269 -16.39 49.26 -69.20
C TYR A 269 -16.81 47.82 -68.99
N TYR A 270 -15.92 46.87 -69.20
CA TYR A 270 -16.23 45.45 -69.28
C TYR A 270 -15.28 44.64 -68.42
N ILE A 271 -15.83 43.79 -67.57
CA ILE A 271 -15.09 42.64 -67.05
C ILE A 271 -15.32 41.53 -68.05
N LEU A 272 -14.28 41.17 -68.80
CA LEU A 272 -14.34 40.14 -69.84
C LEU A 272 -14.25 38.73 -69.25
N ASP A 273 -14.72 37.76 -70.04
CA ASP A 273 -14.65 36.33 -69.74
C ASP A 273 -15.28 36.00 -68.37
N VAL A 274 -16.46 36.57 -68.12
CA VAL A 274 -17.22 36.21 -66.92
C VAL A 274 -17.73 34.78 -67.02
N PRO A 275 -17.85 34.06 -65.89
CA PRO A 275 -18.34 32.70 -65.86
C PRO A 275 -19.70 32.54 -66.53
N ARG A 276 -19.88 31.38 -67.16
CA ARG A 276 -21.09 31.03 -67.90
C ARG A 276 -22.01 30.21 -67.01
N GLY A 277 -23.30 30.53 -67.06
CA GLY A 277 -24.33 29.71 -66.47
C GLY A 277 -24.70 28.49 -67.33
N LEU A 278 -25.59 27.65 -66.80
CA LEU A 278 -26.12 26.48 -67.50
C LEU A 278 -27.44 26.80 -68.22
N GLU A 279 -27.68 26.11 -69.32
CA GLU A 279 -28.94 26.22 -70.08
C GLU A 279 -30.15 25.86 -69.22
N GLY A 280 -31.23 26.63 -69.33
CA GLY A 280 -32.45 26.46 -68.56
C GLY A 280 -32.38 26.97 -67.11
N LYS A 281 -31.19 27.35 -66.61
CA LYS A 281 -31.00 27.86 -65.25
C LYS A 281 -31.06 29.38 -65.18
N ARG A 282 -31.35 29.90 -63.99
CA ARG A 282 -31.39 31.33 -63.69
C ARG A 282 -30.26 31.69 -62.74
N TYR A 283 -29.70 32.88 -62.92
CA TYR A 283 -28.60 33.39 -62.11
C TYR A 283 -28.90 34.80 -61.64
N THR A 284 -28.42 35.12 -60.44
CA THR A 284 -28.49 36.47 -59.87
C THR A 284 -27.09 37.06 -59.83
N TYR A 285 -26.93 38.24 -60.41
CA TYR A 285 -25.73 39.07 -60.28
C TYR A 285 -25.97 40.10 -59.19
N SER A 286 -25.01 40.26 -58.28
CA SER A 286 -25.02 41.34 -57.29
C SER A 286 -23.72 42.13 -57.32
N VAL A 287 -23.82 43.44 -57.12
CA VAL A 287 -22.69 44.39 -57.13
C VAL A 287 -23.01 45.58 -56.24
N GLU A 288 -22.01 46.08 -55.53
CA GLU A 288 -22.13 47.34 -54.79
C GLU A 288 -21.64 48.51 -55.64
N ALA A 289 -22.46 49.55 -55.76
CA ALA A 289 -22.07 50.76 -56.47
C ALA A 289 -22.67 52.01 -55.83
N LYS A 290 -22.01 53.16 -56.07
CA LYS A 290 -22.50 54.50 -55.76
C LYS A 290 -21.95 55.51 -56.76
N ALA A 291 -22.49 56.72 -56.71
CA ALA A 291 -21.93 57.89 -57.37
C ALA A 291 -21.59 58.97 -56.34
N ASP A 292 -20.75 59.95 -56.72
CA ASP A 292 -20.47 61.12 -55.88
C ASP A 292 -21.71 62.01 -55.68
N VAL A 293 -22.58 62.05 -56.68
CA VAL A 293 -23.93 62.65 -56.63
C VAL A 293 -24.92 61.66 -57.22
N ALA A 294 -26.15 61.62 -56.70
CA ALA A 294 -27.20 60.78 -57.27
C ALA A 294 -27.38 61.09 -58.77
N THR A 295 -27.32 60.05 -59.60
CA THR A 295 -27.23 60.19 -61.06
C THR A 295 -28.06 59.14 -61.80
N GLN A 296 -28.47 59.49 -63.01
CA GLN A 296 -28.96 58.56 -64.03
C GLN A 296 -27.88 58.37 -65.10
N GLY A 297 -28.22 57.86 -66.28
CA GLY A 297 -27.28 57.69 -67.40
C GLY A 297 -26.23 56.60 -67.17
N VAL A 298 -26.50 55.63 -66.29
CA VAL A 298 -25.64 54.48 -66.02
C VAL A 298 -26.41 53.20 -66.35
N ALA A 299 -25.74 52.18 -66.87
CA ALA A 299 -26.28 50.83 -66.98
C ALA A 299 -25.22 49.82 -66.52
N ILE A 300 -25.40 49.28 -65.31
CA ILE A 300 -24.63 48.14 -64.82
C ILE A 300 -25.41 46.86 -65.11
N ARG A 301 -24.82 45.91 -65.85
CA ARG A 301 -25.51 44.70 -66.31
C ARG A 301 -24.57 43.64 -66.88
N PRO A 302 -24.90 42.34 -66.77
CA PRO A 302 -24.26 41.30 -67.55
C PRO A 302 -24.67 41.38 -69.04
N VAL A 303 -23.72 41.16 -69.93
CA VAL A 303 -23.87 41.23 -71.38
C VAL A 303 -23.21 40.03 -72.06
N TYR A 304 -23.68 39.70 -73.25
CA TYR A 304 -23.14 38.61 -74.07
C TYR A 304 -23.16 38.99 -75.56
N HIS A 305 -22.37 38.29 -76.37
CA HIS A 305 -22.37 38.46 -77.81
C HIS A 305 -23.40 37.50 -78.43
N ASN A 306 -24.46 38.04 -79.02
CA ASN A 306 -25.52 37.20 -79.61
C ASN A 306 -25.13 36.58 -80.97
N GLY A 307 -23.93 36.87 -81.48
CA GLY A 307 -23.44 36.42 -82.79
C GLY A 307 -23.27 37.56 -83.78
N THR A 308 -23.98 38.67 -83.58
CA THR A 308 -23.86 39.88 -84.43
C THR A 308 -23.47 41.13 -83.66
N ALA A 309 -23.91 41.26 -82.39
CA ALA A 309 -23.66 42.43 -81.57
C ALA A 309 -23.70 42.08 -80.06
N LEU A 310 -23.39 43.08 -79.24
CA LEU A 310 -23.62 43.03 -77.80
C LEU A 310 -25.12 43.00 -77.49
N ALA A 311 -25.53 42.10 -76.61
CA ALA A 311 -26.87 41.97 -76.07
C ALA A 311 -26.84 41.88 -74.53
N VAL A 312 -27.95 42.26 -73.88
CA VAL A 312 -28.07 42.22 -72.41
C VAL A 312 -28.57 40.85 -71.97
N LEU A 313 -27.94 40.27 -70.94
CA LEU A 313 -28.26 38.93 -70.43
C LEU A 313 -29.48 38.93 -69.48
N THR A 314 -29.75 40.06 -68.84
CA THR A 314 -30.84 40.28 -67.87
C THR A 314 -31.98 41.10 -68.46
N PRO A 315 -33.23 40.96 -67.96
CA PRO A 315 -34.37 41.79 -68.40
C PRO A 315 -34.25 43.27 -68.02
N SER A 316 -33.41 43.58 -67.03
CA SER A 316 -33.20 44.93 -66.50
C SER A 316 -31.70 45.23 -66.31
N SER A 317 -31.40 46.50 -66.04
CA SER A 317 -30.06 47.00 -65.67
C SER A 317 -30.16 48.00 -64.54
N VAL A 318 -29.05 48.23 -63.82
CA VAL A 318 -28.97 49.31 -62.83
C VAL A 318 -28.91 50.64 -63.58
N GLY A 319 -30.04 51.37 -63.63
CA GLY A 319 -30.23 52.60 -64.42
C GLY A 319 -29.81 53.90 -63.72
N SER A 320 -29.64 53.85 -62.40
CA SER A 320 -29.35 55.02 -61.56
C SER A 320 -28.52 54.62 -60.35
N LEU A 321 -27.70 55.53 -59.83
CA LEU A 321 -26.89 55.33 -58.64
C LEU A 321 -27.20 56.38 -57.58
N THR A 322 -27.17 55.96 -56.31
CA THR A 322 -27.30 56.81 -55.13
C THR A 322 -25.92 57.27 -54.63
N THR A 323 -25.89 58.16 -53.64
CA THR A 323 -24.65 58.60 -52.97
C THR A 323 -24.12 57.62 -51.92
N THR A 324 -24.97 56.67 -51.49
CA THR A 324 -24.61 55.61 -50.54
C THR A 324 -24.22 54.34 -51.28
N MET A 325 -23.20 53.64 -50.77
CA MET A 325 -22.81 52.35 -51.34
C MET A 325 -23.96 51.36 -51.22
N THR A 326 -24.57 51.01 -52.34
CA THR A 326 -25.80 50.23 -52.38
C THR A 326 -25.57 48.94 -53.16
N ARG A 327 -26.04 47.81 -52.63
CA ARG A 327 -25.98 46.53 -53.33
C ARG A 327 -27.16 46.40 -54.29
N TYR A 328 -26.86 46.35 -55.58
CA TYR A 328 -27.84 46.12 -56.63
C TYR A 328 -27.88 44.64 -57.01
N LYS A 329 -29.06 44.17 -57.44
CA LYS A 329 -29.26 42.78 -57.89
C LYS A 329 -29.94 42.74 -59.26
N LEU A 330 -29.49 41.83 -60.12
CA LEU A 330 -30.02 41.60 -61.47
C LEU A 330 -30.16 40.11 -61.70
N THR A 331 -31.36 39.64 -62.02
CA THR A 331 -31.63 38.21 -62.22
C THR A 331 -31.85 37.92 -63.70
N THR A 332 -31.17 36.91 -64.23
CA THR A 332 -31.35 36.47 -65.61
C THR A 332 -32.70 35.80 -65.81
N ASN A 333 -33.16 35.72 -67.07
CA ASN A 333 -34.11 34.67 -67.44
C ASN A 333 -33.44 33.29 -67.44
N ALA A 334 -34.22 32.23 -67.63
CA ALA A 334 -33.65 30.91 -67.89
C ALA A 334 -32.73 31.03 -69.11
N LEU A 335 -31.45 30.70 -68.96
CA LEU A 335 -30.46 30.94 -70.00
C LEU A 335 -30.71 30.05 -71.22
N THR A 336 -30.56 30.60 -72.42
CA THR A 336 -30.68 29.86 -73.69
C THR A 336 -29.34 29.26 -74.10
N ALA A 337 -29.36 28.23 -74.96
CA ALA A 337 -28.14 27.66 -75.55
C ALA A 337 -27.22 28.72 -76.18
N GLN A 338 -27.77 29.73 -76.87
CA GLN A 338 -26.99 30.81 -77.49
C GLN A 338 -26.27 31.66 -76.45
N GLN A 339 -26.92 31.97 -75.33
CA GLN A 339 -26.32 32.76 -74.24
C GLN A 339 -25.19 31.97 -73.59
N VAL A 340 -25.46 30.73 -73.19
CA VAL A 340 -24.50 29.81 -72.57
C VAL A 340 -23.25 29.65 -73.44
N ASN A 341 -23.44 29.49 -74.75
CA ASN A 341 -22.35 29.27 -75.70
C ASN A 341 -21.71 30.54 -76.27
N SER A 342 -22.22 31.73 -75.97
CA SER A 342 -21.76 33.04 -76.49
C SER A 342 -20.23 33.14 -76.64
N HIS A 343 -19.70 33.71 -77.72
CA HIS A 343 -18.24 33.76 -77.88
C HIS A 343 -17.58 34.64 -76.81
N VAL A 344 -18.28 35.67 -76.33
CA VAL A 344 -17.84 36.54 -75.22
C VAL A 344 -19.00 36.78 -74.27
N GLN A 345 -18.76 36.70 -72.96
CA GLN A 345 -19.66 37.23 -71.93
C GLN A 345 -18.88 38.21 -71.07
N ALA A 346 -19.53 39.30 -70.66
CA ALA A 346 -18.92 40.31 -69.82
C ALA A 346 -19.88 40.88 -68.79
N PHE A 347 -19.35 41.46 -67.72
CA PHE A 347 -20.10 42.35 -66.84
C PHE A 347 -19.81 43.80 -67.23
N GLN A 348 -20.84 44.50 -67.69
CA GLN A 348 -20.73 45.85 -68.25
C GLN A 348 -21.12 46.92 -67.22
N VAL A 349 -20.32 47.98 -67.16
CA VAL A 349 -20.69 49.30 -66.63
C VAL A 349 -20.70 50.27 -67.81
N TYR A 350 -21.88 50.69 -68.25
CA TYR A 350 -22.05 51.62 -69.36
C TYR A 350 -22.47 52.99 -68.85
N ILE A 351 -21.84 54.05 -69.35
CA ILE A 351 -22.09 55.44 -68.93
C ILE A 351 -22.47 56.26 -70.17
N VAL A 352 -23.53 57.03 -70.02
CA VAL A 352 -24.03 58.04 -70.96
C VAL A 352 -23.75 59.41 -70.35
N PRO A 353 -22.62 60.06 -70.66
CA PRO A 353 -22.21 61.30 -69.97
C PRO A 353 -23.24 62.43 -70.09
N SER A 354 -24.00 62.49 -71.18
CA SER A 354 -25.06 63.49 -71.38
C SER A 354 -26.24 63.35 -70.40
N GLU A 355 -26.41 62.19 -69.78
CA GLU A 355 -27.47 61.87 -68.82
C GLU A 355 -26.92 61.64 -67.40
N CYS A 356 -25.60 61.75 -67.22
CA CYS A 356 -24.90 61.48 -65.97
C CYS A 356 -24.47 62.79 -65.30
N THR A 357 -25.05 63.09 -64.15
CA THR A 357 -24.71 64.28 -63.33
C THR A 357 -23.51 64.04 -62.42
N ALA A 358 -23.17 62.78 -62.15
CA ALA A 358 -22.01 62.39 -61.34
C ALA A 358 -20.69 62.68 -62.05
N LYS A 359 -19.69 63.15 -61.29
CA LYS A 359 -18.31 63.28 -61.79
C LYS A 359 -17.50 62.02 -61.56
N LYS A 360 -17.89 61.21 -60.56
CA LYS A 360 -17.25 59.93 -60.22
C LYS A 360 -18.28 58.85 -59.96
N ILE A 361 -18.07 57.69 -60.58
CA ILE A 361 -18.84 56.48 -60.31
C ILE A 361 -17.93 55.47 -59.61
N TYR A 362 -18.42 54.86 -58.54
CA TYR A 362 -17.72 53.89 -57.72
C TYR A 362 -18.42 52.55 -57.88
N VAL A 363 -17.73 51.55 -58.42
CA VAL A 363 -18.22 50.17 -58.54
C VAL A 363 -17.28 49.24 -57.81
N LYS A 364 -17.77 48.58 -56.77
CA LYS A 364 -16.96 47.71 -55.92
C LYS A 364 -16.67 46.39 -56.64
N THR A 365 -15.47 45.86 -56.42
CA THR A 365 -15.02 44.61 -57.06
C THR A 365 -15.71 43.36 -56.51
N ASN A 366 -16.56 43.50 -55.49
CA ASN A 366 -17.32 42.41 -54.87
C ASN A 366 -18.53 41.97 -55.72
N ILE A 367 -18.29 41.76 -57.00
CA ILE A 367 -19.30 41.32 -57.95
C ILE A 367 -19.49 39.82 -57.75
N LYS A 368 -20.73 39.42 -57.53
CA LYS A 368 -21.10 38.03 -57.32
C LYS A 368 -22.10 37.57 -58.36
N MET A 369 -21.91 36.35 -58.86
CA MET A 369 -22.89 35.62 -59.66
C MET A 369 -23.25 34.35 -58.90
N GLU A 370 -24.54 34.09 -58.67
CA GLU A 370 -24.99 32.90 -57.94
C GLU A 370 -26.19 32.26 -58.64
N GLU A 371 -26.31 30.92 -58.59
CA GLU A 371 -27.47 30.21 -59.15
C GLU A 371 -28.73 30.52 -58.32
N GLY A 372 -29.84 30.77 -59.00
CA GLY A 372 -31.13 31.10 -58.37
C GLY A 372 -31.52 32.56 -58.52
N THR A 373 -32.60 32.93 -57.83
CA THR A 373 -33.28 34.24 -57.98
C THR A 373 -32.99 35.22 -56.85
N GLU A 374 -32.32 34.78 -55.80
CA GLU A 374 -31.98 35.60 -54.64
C GLU A 374 -30.47 35.87 -54.59
N ALA A 375 -30.11 37.04 -54.05
CA ALA A 375 -28.73 37.42 -53.80
C ALA A 375 -28.40 37.18 -52.32
N SER A 376 -27.26 36.55 -52.04
CA SER A 376 -26.73 36.40 -50.69
C SER A 376 -25.54 37.34 -50.44
N GLY A 377 -24.97 37.28 -49.23
CA GLY A 377 -23.75 38.02 -48.88
C GLY A 377 -22.64 37.78 -49.90
N PHE A 378 -21.69 38.72 -50.00
CA PHE A 378 -20.55 38.50 -50.90
C PHE A 378 -19.54 37.59 -50.20
N GLN A 379 -19.11 36.57 -50.91
CA GLN A 379 -17.92 35.80 -50.62
C GLN A 379 -17.08 35.65 -51.90
N PRO A 380 -15.75 35.55 -51.79
CA PRO A 380 -14.87 35.12 -52.87
C PRO A 380 -15.32 33.80 -53.51
N ASN A 381 -15.02 33.61 -54.79
CA ASN A 381 -15.29 32.34 -55.48
C ASN A 381 -14.24 31.29 -55.10
N LEU A 382 -14.68 30.24 -54.40
CA LEU A 382 -13.84 29.12 -53.97
C LEU A 382 -13.38 28.23 -55.15
N LEU A 383 -13.99 28.32 -56.33
CA LEU A 383 -13.56 27.56 -57.51
C LEU A 383 -12.49 28.31 -58.34
N ALA A 384 -12.17 29.55 -57.97
CA ALA A 384 -11.13 30.35 -58.61
C ALA A 384 -9.84 30.31 -57.77
N GLU A 385 -8.69 30.14 -58.42
CA GLU A 385 -7.39 30.10 -57.75
C GLU A 385 -7.14 31.34 -56.87
N PRO A 386 -6.57 31.19 -55.66
CA PRO A 386 -5.97 29.95 -55.11
C PRO A 386 -6.95 29.01 -54.37
N TYR A 387 -8.25 29.29 -54.34
CA TYR A 387 -9.18 28.70 -53.35
C TYR A 387 -9.79 27.34 -53.72
N ASN A 388 -9.26 26.65 -54.73
CA ASN A 388 -9.86 25.45 -55.32
C ASN A 388 -9.92 24.27 -54.31
N MET A 389 -11.00 24.19 -53.54
CA MET A 389 -11.20 23.20 -52.48
C MET A 389 -11.73 21.88 -53.05
N CYS A 390 -10.85 21.08 -53.66
CA CYS A 390 -11.16 19.70 -54.02
C CYS A 390 -10.44 18.74 -53.06
N ARG A 391 -11.20 17.90 -52.35
CA ARG A 391 -10.71 17.07 -51.23
C ARG A 391 -10.08 15.75 -51.65
N GLU A 392 -10.28 15.24 -52.88
CA GLU A 392 -9.89 13.85 -53.16
C GLU A 392 -9.41 13.55 -54.61
N TYR A 393 -8.27 12.86 -54.62
CA TYR A 393 -7.56 12.06 -55.65
C TYR A 393 -7.20 12.70 -57.00
N PRO A 394 -5.91 12.98 -57.31
CA PRO A 394 -5.49 13.26 -58.67
C PRO A 394 -5.62 11.98 -59.49
N ASN A 395 -6.79 11.74 -60.06
CA ASN A 395 -6.95 10.72 -61.08
C ASN A 395 -5.98 11.05 -62.22
N GLU A 396 -5.26 10.03 -62.67
CA GLU A 396 -4.27 10.19 -63.73
C GLU A 396 -4.93 10.79 -64.97
N ASN A 397 -4.33 11.85 -65.53
CA ASN A 397 -4.77 12.36 -66.82
C ASN A 397 -4.50 11.29 -67.89
N MET A 398 -5.57 10.75 -68.46
CA MET A 398 -5.52 9.74 -69.51
C MET A 398 -5.16 10.36 -70.87
N VAL A 399 -5.16 11.69 -71.03
CA VAL A 399 -4.66 12.37 -72.25
C VAL A 399 -3.13 12.42 -72.23
N LEU A 400 -2.48 11.90 -73.28
CA LEU A 400 -1.03 11.76 -73.35
C LEU A 400 -0.33 12.90 -74.11
N ASN A 401 -1.03 13.57 -75.02
CA ASN A 401 -0.50 14.65 -75.88
C ASN A 401 -1.30 15.94 -75.67
N ASN A 402 -1.05 16.64 -74.57
CA ASN A 402 -1.89 17.75 -74.10
C ASN A 402 -1.44 19.15 -74.57
N GLU A 403 -0.82 19.26 -75.73
CA GLU A 403 -0.33 20.55 -76.24
C GLU A 403 -1.49 21.48 -76.66
N PRO A 404 -1.35 22.81 -76.44
CA PRO A 404 -2.34 23.78 -76.90
C PRO A 404 -2.52 23.76 -78.43
N VAL A 405 -3.75 23.97 -78.91
CA VAL A 405 -4.06 24.03 -80.34
C VAL A 405 -4.95 25.23 -80.68
N SER A 406 -4.74 25.81 -81.86
CA SER A 406 -5.60 26.86 -82.44
C SER A 406 -5.90 26.52 -83.89
N THR A 407 -7.17 26.35 -84.25
CA THR A 407 -7.58 25.96 -85.60
C THR A 407 -9.02 26.36 -85.89
N ASN A 408 -9.36 26.50 -87.17
CA ASN A 408 -10.74 26.67 -87.65
C ASN A 408 -11.32 25.39 -88.28
N SER A 409 -10.60 24.27 -88.17
CA SER A 409 -11.04 22.98 -88.71
C SER A 409 -12.23 22.40 -87.93
N TYR A 410 -13.07 21.62 -88.61
CA TYR A 410 -14.19 20.92 -87.99
C TYR A 410 -13.73 19.98 -86.85
N ARG A 411 -12.70 19.17 -87.12
CA ARG A 411 -11.96 18.46 -86.08
C ARG A 411 -10.90 19.40 -85.53
N VAL A 412 -11.03 19.75 -84.25
CA VAL A 412 -10.17 20.76 -83.61
C VAL A 412 -8.88 20.12 -83.09
N ASN A 413 -8.96 18.94 -82.48
CA ASN A 413 -7.77 18.19 -82.10
C ASN A 413 -8.01 16.67 -82.06
N THR A 414 -6.92 15.91 -82.00
CA THR A 414 -6.93 14.47 -81.69
C THR A 414 -5.93 14.20 -80.58
N TYR A 415 -6.48 13.77 -79.44
CA TYR A 415 -5.73 13.40 -78.26
C TYR A 415 -5.49 11.89 -78.26
N ASN A 416 -4.24 11.45 -78.19
CA ASN A 416 -3.89 10.11 -77.78
C ASN A 416 -4.27 9.94 -76.31
N ILE A 417 -4.97 8.86 -76.00
CA ILE A 417 -5.47 8.62 -74.64
C ILE A 417 -5.00 7.26 -74.11
N LYS A 418 -5.30 6.93 -72.86
CA LYS A 418 -5.31 5.54 -72.38
C LYS A 418 -6.61 4.83 -72.80
N PRO A 419 -6.62 3.49 -72.95
CA PRO A 419 -7.82 2.76 -73.36
C PRO A 419 -9.00 2.96 -72.41
N LEU A 420 -10.20 3.15 -72.97
CA LEU A 420 -11.47 3.20 -72.24
C LEU A 420 -12.14 1.83 -72.20
N VAL A 421 -12.76 1.54 -71.06
CA VAL A 421 -13.47 0.28 -70.82
C VAL A 421 -14.97 0.52 -70.80
N LYS A 422 -15.72 -0.27 -71.58
CA LYS A 422 -17.19 -0.23 -71.64
C LYS A 422 -17.81 -0.33 -70.25
N GLY A 423 -18.80 0.52 -69.98
CA GLY A 423 -19.54 0.54 -68.72
C GLY A 423 -18.85 1.31 -67.59
N LYS A 424 -17.57 1.69 -67.73
CA LYS A 424 -16.91 2.58 -66.77
C LYS A 424 -17.31 4.04 -67.00
N LYS A 425 -17.28 4.83 -65.93
CA LYS A 425 -17.52 6.28 -65.99
C LYS A 425 -16.22 7.04 -66.19
N TYR A 426 -16.27 8.06 -67.03
CA TYR A 426 -15.16 8.93 -67.33
C TYR A 426 -15.62 10.39 -67.34
N THR A 427 -14.70 11.28 -67.03
CA THR A 427 -14.93 12.73 -67.08
C THR A 427 -13.91 13.38 -68.02
N VAL A 428 -14.40 14.12 -69.01
CA VAL A 428 -13.56 14.98 -69.88
C VAL A 428 -13.70 16.41 -69.41
N THR A 429 -12.57 17.11 -69.25
CA THR A 429 -12.53 18.54 -68.95
C THR A 429 -11.56 19.23 -69.90
N LEU A 430 -11.96 20.35 -70.49
CA LEU A 430 -11.20 21.06 -71.51
C LEU A 430 -11.28 22.56 -71.28
N LYS A 431 -10.14 23.26 -71.34
CA LYS A 431 -10.09 24.72 -71.35
C LYS A 431 -9.86 25.22 -72.78
N GLY A 432 -10.77 26.05 -73.28
CA GLY A 432 -10.69 26.55 -74.64
C GLY A 432 -11.85 27.44 -75.08
N THR A 433 -11.61 28.26 -76.11
CA THR A 433 -12.59 29.16 -76.71
C THR A 433 -13.10 28.63 -78.05
N LYS A 434 -14.39 28.88 -78.35
CA LYS A 434 -15.07 28.48 -79.58
C LYS A 434 -16.10 29.55 -80.01
N PRO A 435 -16.54 29.58 -81.29
CA PRO A 435 -17.64 30.43 -81.71
C PRO A 435 -18.95 30.09 -80.99
N SER A 436 -19.87 31.05 -80.87
CA SER A 436 -21.13 30.86 -80.13
C SER A 436 -22.11 29.86 -80.74
N THR A 437 -22.00 29.68 -82.06
CA THR A 437 -22.79 28.71 -82.83
C THR A 437 -22.23 27.30 -82.71
N GLN A 438 -21.07 27.13 -82.08
CA GLN A 438 -20.36 25.86 -81.99
C GLN A 438 -20.46 25.25 -80.60
N ILE A 439 -20.39 23.92 -80.52
CA ILE A 439 -20.25 23.13 -79.29
C ILE A 439 -19.04 22.20 -79.39
N TRP A 440 -18.46 21.84 -78.25
CA TRP A 440 -17.37 20.88 -78.17
C TRP A 440 -17.93 19.46 -78.10
N ARG A 441 -17.62 18.62 -79.09
CA ARG A 441 -18.09 17.23 -79.14
C ARG A 441 -16.93 16.25 -79.26
N PRO A 442 -16.61 15.49 -78.21
CA PRO A 442 -15.61 14.42 -78.26
C PRO A 442 -16.14 13.10 -78.85
N PHE A 443 -15.27 12.38 -79.55
CA PHE A 443 -15.48 11.01 -80.04
C PHE A 443 -14.26 10.15 -79.78
N PHE A 444 -14.46 8.87 -79.49
CA PHE A 444 -13.45 7.89 -79.12
C PHE A 444 -13.42 6.75 -80.14
N ASN A 445 -12.23 6.26 -80.48
CA ASN A 445 -12.11 5.17 -81.45
C ASN A 445 -12.53 3.81 -80.87
N ARG A 446 -13.50 3.16 -81.51
CA ARG A 446 -14.06 1.89 -81.04
C ARG A 446 -13.16 0.69 -81.31
N ASP A 447 -13.14 -0.28 -80.39
CA ASP A 447 -12.53 -1.59 -80.62
C ASP A 447 -13.41 -2.52 -81.50
N GLY A 448 -12.80 -3.30 -82.39
CA GLY A 448 -13.49 -4.32 -83.18
C GLY A 448 -14.57 -3.85 -84.18
N SER A 449 -14.69 -2.55 -84.49
CA SER A 449 -15.69 -2.03 -85.44
C SER A 449 -15.22 -0.75 -86.17
N ALA A 450 -15.78 -0.50 -87.36
CA ALA A 450 -15.54 0.75 -88.09
C ALA A 450 -16.48 1.84 -87.59
N GLY A 451 -15.94 2.84 -86.87
CA GLY A 451 -16.66 4.03 -86.44
C GLY A 451 -16.36 4.44 -84.99
N ASP A 452 -16.21 5.73 -84.75
CA ASP A 452 -15.98 6.28 -83.42
C ASP A 452 -17.29 6.40 -82.63
N PHE A 453 -17.23 6.30 -81.30
CA PHE A 453 -18.38 6.49 -80.42
C PHE A 453 -18.22 7.77 -79.59
N GLY A 454 -19.31 8.48 -79.34
CA GLY A 454 -19.32 9.71 -78.53
C GLY A 454 -20.40 9.66 -77.46
N PHE A 455 -20.33 10.56 -76.49
CA PHE A 455 -21.31 10.66 -75.40
C PHE A 455 -22.20 11.91 -75.48
N GLY A 456 -21.91 12.83 -76.41
CA GLY A 456 -22.59 14.11 -76.53
C GLY A 456 -21.65 15.29 -76.37
N ASP A 457 -22.20 16.41 -75.92
CA ASP A 457 -21.52 17.72 -75.90
C ASP A 457 -20.95 18.05 -74.53
N LEU A 458 -19.78 18.71 -74.51
CA LEU A 458 -19.27 19.31 -73.30
C LEU A 458 -20.12 20.53 -72.91
N LYS A 459 -20.36 20.68 -71.61
CA LYS A 459 -21.08 21.80 -71.01
C LYS A 459 -20.09 22.72 -70.28
N PRO A 460 -20.34 24.02 -70.16
CA PRO A 460 -19.44 24.89 -69.41
C PRO A 460 -19.40 24.48 -67.94
N VAL A 461 -18.24 24.63 -67.30
CA VAL A 461 -18.07 24.46 -65.85
C VAL A 461 -18.56 25.74 -65.17
N PRO A 462 -19.63 25.69 -64.35
CA PRO A 462 -20.09 26.86 -63.63
C PRO A 462 -18.98 27.44 -62.76
N GLY A 463 -18.75 28.76 -62.87
CA GLY A 463 -17.74 29.46 -62.07
C GLY A 463 -16.32 29.48 -62.63
N VAL A 464 -16.04 28.75 -63.73
CA VAL A 464 -14.71 28.71 -64.36
C VAL A 464 -14.80 29.11 -65.84
N PRO A 465 -14.31 30.30 -66.24
CA PRO A 465 -14.41 30.78 -67.62
C PRO A 465 -13.71 29.85 -68.63
N ASP A 466 -14.36 29.65 -69.78
CA ASP A 466 -13.88 28.87 -70.92
C ASP A 466 -13.43 27.44 -70.61
N VAL A 467 -13.88 26.88 -69.48
CA VAL A 467 -13.71 25.46 -69.15
C VAL A 467 -15.01 24.73 -69.41
N TRP A 468 -14.90 23.58 -70.05
CA TRP A 468 -16.00 22.74 -70.50
C TRP A 468 -15.79 21.32 -69.99
N THR A 469 -16.83 20.69 -69.45
CA THR A 469 -16.76 19.35 -68.89
C THR A 469 -17.97 18.50 -69.29
N ALA A 470 -17.78 17.18 -69.25
CA ALA A 470 -18.86 16.22 -69.25
C ALA A 470 -18.42 14.90 -68.62
N THR A 471 -19.29 14.35 -67.79
CA THR A 471 -19.17 12.99 -67.25
C THR A 471 -20.06 12.06 -68.06
N PHE A 472 -19.51 10.90 -68.46
CA PHE A 472 -20.21 9.93 -69.28
C PHE A 472 -19.86 8.50 -68.87
N THR A 473 -20.74 7.55 -69.20
CA THR A 473 -20.43 6.13 -69.14
C THR A 473 -19.97 5.69 -70.52
N ALA A 474 -18.80 5.05 -70.63
CA ALA A 474 -18.28 4.58 -71.92
C ALA A 474 -19.25 3.56 -72.53
N ALA A 475 -19.85 3.91 -73.66
CA ALA A 475 -20.81 3.06 -74.35
C ALA A 475 -20.15 1.81 -74.97
N ASP A 476 -18.84 1.86 -75.22
CA ASP A 476 -18.03 0.78 -75.78
C ASP A 476 -16.57 0.84 -75.29
N ASN A 477 -15.80 -0.20 -75.59
CA ASN A 477 -14.34 -0.18 -75.40
C ASN A 477 -13.69 0.69 -76.48
N SER A 478 -12.68 1.48 -76.10
CA SER A 478 -11.79 2.06 -77.10
C SER A 478 -10.79 1.02 -77.62
N LYS A 479 -10.12 1.30 -78.74
CA LYS A 479 -9.01 0.45 -79.20
C LYS A 479 -7.94 0.27 -78.11
N THR A 480 -7.33 -0.90 -78.07
CA THR A 480 -6.21 -1.20 -77.15
C THR A 480 -4.87 -0.64 -77.66
N VAL A 481 -4.70 -0.58 -78.99
CA VAL A 481 -3.51 -0.02 -79.66
C VAL A 481 -3.89 1.30 -80.35
N ASN A 482 -3.13 2.36 -80.04
CA ASN A 482 -3.38 3.73 -80.48
C ASN A 482 -4.82 4.24 -80.20
N PRO A 483 -5.35 4.11 -78.96
CA PRO A 483 -6.59 4.79 -78.58
C PRO A 483 -6.48 6.30 -78.71
N TYR A 484 -7.56 6.92 -79.20
CA TYR A 484 -7.64 8.38 -79.31
C TYR A 484 -9.02 8.93 -78.97
N MET A 485 -9.03 10.20 -78.61
CA MET A 485 -10.20 11.07 -78.51
C MET A 485 -10.08 12.22 -79.53
N ALA A 486 -11.02 12.31 -80.47
CA ALA A 486 -11.12 13.42 -81.40
C ALA A 486 -12.15 14.44 -80.92
N VAL A 487 -11.76 15.71 -80.77
CA VAL A 487 -12.64 16.80 -80.34
C VAL A 487 -13.04 17.63 -81.56
N TYR A 488 -14.34 17.83 -81.75
CA TYR A 488 -14.92 18.59 -82.85
C TYR A 488 -15.61 19.86 -82.37
N GLN A 489 -15.62 20.88 -83.23
CA GLN A 489 -16.56 22.00 -83.14
C GLN A 489 -17.78 21.68 -83.99
N VAL A 490 -18.99 21.62 -83.41
CA VAL A 490 -20.22 21.23 -84.13
C VAL A 490 -21.21 22.40 -84.19
N PRO A 491 -21.84 22.70 -85.36
CA PRO A 491 -21.88 21.92 -86.60
C PRO A 491 -20.79 22.26 -87.64
N ASN A 492 -20.49 21.29 -88.53
CA ASN A 492 -19.47 21.41 -89.59
C ASN A 492 -19.80 22.47 -90.67
N THR A 493 -21.06 22.91 -90.76
CA THR A 493 -21.52 23.91 -91.72
C THR A 493 -21.16 25.35 -91.34
N SER A 494 -20.70 25.59 -90.12
CA SER A 494 -20.43 26.95 -89.61
C SER A 494 -19.17 27.03 -88.75
N VAL A 495 -18.12 26.29 -89.13
CA VAL A 495 -16.84 26.26 -88.39
C VAL A 495 -16.23 27.66 -88.27
N GLY A 496 -15.56 27.92 -87.15
CA GLY A 496 -14.85 29.16 -86.88
C GLY A 496 -13.63 28.92 -86.01
N GLN A 497 -12.96 30.01 -85.62
CA GLN A 497 -11.72 29.91 -84.86
C GLN A 497 -11.97 29.29 -83.48
N CYS A 498 -11.27 28.19 -83.20
CA CYS A 498 -11.26 27.48 -81.94
C CYS A 498 -9.84 27.48 -81.35
N LYS A 499 -9.73 27.63 -80.03
CA LYS A 499 -8.48 27.50 -79.27
C LYS A 499 -8.72 26.52 -78.12
N ILE A 500 -7.88 25.50 -77.99
CA ILE A 500 -7.84 24.64 -76.80
C ILE A 500 -6.49 24.87 -76.12
N GLU A 501 -6.52 25.23 -74.85
CA GLU A 501 -5.31 25.43 -74.04
C GLU A 501 -4.85 24.11 -73.42
N TRP A 502 -5.79 23.32 -72.91
CA TRP A 502 -5.53 21.98 -72.39
C TRP A 502 -6.81 21.14 -72.39
N CYS A 503 -6.63 19.81 -72.34
CA CYS A 503 -7.67 18.81 -72.20
C CYS A 503 -7.25 17.72 -71.20
N LYS A 504 -8.18 17.28 -70.37
CA LYS A 504 -8.02 16.23 -69.38
C LYS A 504 -9.10 15.16 -69.57
N LEU A 505 -8.73 13.90 -69.41
CA LEU A 505 -9.65 12.77 -69.38
C LEU A 505 -9.33 11.92 -68.17
N GLU A 506 -10.32 11.61 -67.35
CA GLU A 506 -10.14 10.92 -66.07
C GLU A 506 -11.13 9.77 -65.95
N GLU A 507 -10.70 8.63 -65.39
CA GLU A 507 -11.63 7.57 -64.95
C GLU A 507 -12.29 8.02 -63.63
N GLY A 508 -13.62 8.05 -63.60
CA GLY A 508 -14.40 8.51 -62.45
C GLY A 508 -15.43 9.59 -62.76
N GLU A 509 -16.22 9.94 -61.74
CA GLU A 509 -17.36 10.86 -61.85
C GLU A 509 -16.99 12.34 -61.67
N VAL A 510 -15.78 12.64 -61.19
CA VAL A 510 -15.35 13.99 -60.82
C VAL A 510 -14.01 14.30 -61.49
N SER A 511 -13.89 15.51 -62.06
CA SER A 511 -12.63 15.99 -62.64
C SER A 511 -11.76 16.66 -61.59
N THR A 512 -10.45 16.38 -61.59
CA THR A 512 -9.50 16.99 -60.64
C THR A 512 -8.64 18.09 -61.27
N PRO A 513 -8.27 19.16 -60.55
CA PRO A 513 -7.46 20.26 -61.08
C PRO A 513 -6.09 19.81 -61.62
N ILE A 514 -5.53 20.55 -62.60
CA ILE A 514 -4.29 20.17 -63.31
C ILE A 514 -3.01 20.47 -62.52
N ASP A 515 -3.01 21.46 -61.63
CA ASP A 515 -1.85 21.83 -60.79
C ASP A 515 -2.32 22.45 -59.46
N ALA A 516 -2.58 21.63 -58.43
CA ALA A 516 -2.87 22.13 -57.10
C ALA A 516 -1.86 21.58 -56.07
N PRO A 517 -1.14 22.43 -55.31
CA PRO A 517 -0.46 21.97 -54.11
C PRO A 517 -1.48 21.36 -53.16
N THR A 518 -1.18 20.18 -52.64
CA THR A 518 -2.03 19.44 -51.70
C THR A 518 -2.29 20.28 -50.45
N TYR A 519 -3.47 20.90 -50.39
CA TYR A 519 -4.07 21.36 -49.14
C TYR A 519 -4.84 20.18 -48.54
N LYS A 520 -4.35 19.65 -47.43
CA LYS A 520 -5.07 18.61 -46.68
C LYS A 520 -6.15 19.28 -45.84
N GLY A 521 -7.35 18.73 -45.84
CA GLY A 521 -8.49 19.16 -45.02
C GLY A 521 -9.30 17.93 -44.61
N LEU A 522 -9.50 17.73 -43.31
CA LEU A 522 -10.36 16.67 -42.76
C LEU A 522 -11.75 17.28 -42.46
N GLY A 523 -12.75 16.84 -43.22
CA GLY A 523 -14.17 16.97 -42.90
C GLY A 523 -14.74 15.63 -42.43
N ILE A 524 -15.62 15.65 -41.44
CA ILE A 524 -16.23 14.45 -40.84
C ILE A 524 -17.32 13.84 -41.75
N LEU A 525 -17.66 14.46 -42.89
CA LEU A 525 -18.50 13.86 -43.93
C LEU A 525 -17.97 14.16 -45.35
N ASP A 526 -18.09 13.17 -46.23
CA ASP A 526 -17.79 13.24 -47.67
C ASP A 526 -18.79 14.18 -48.37
N SER A 527 -18.60 15.49 -48.25
CA SER A 527 -19.50 16.49 -48.83
C SER A 527 -18.76 17.72 -49.36
N ASN A 528 -19.06 18.10 -50.60
CA ASN A 528 -18.59 19.35 -51.24
C ASN A 528 -19.43 20.58 -50.82
N ASP A 529 -20.27 20.42 -49.80
CA ASP A 529 -21.15 21.46 -49.26
C ASP A 529 -20.47 22.15 -48.06
N PRO A 530 -20.09 23.45 -48.17
CA PRO A 530 -19.44 24.18 -47.09
C PRO A 530 -20.30 24.33 -45.82
N THR A 531 -21.61 24.11 -45.90
CA THR A 531 -22.51 24.16 -44.75
C THR A 531 -22.49 22.89 -43.88
N LYS A 532 -21.82 21.82 -44.34
CA LYS A 532 -21.70 20.54 -43.63
C LYS A 532 -20.39 20.36 -42.85
N TYR A 533 -19.57 21.41 -42.80
CA TYR A 533 -18.38 21.47 -41.96
C TYR A 533 -18.75 21.97 -40.56
N VAL A 534 -18.13 21.42 -39.52
CA VAL A 534 -18.28 21.85 -38.14
C VAL A 534 -17.12 22.79 -37.81
N TRP A 535 -17.42 23.99 -37.33
CA TRP A 535 -16.48 25.12 -37.30
C TRP A 535 -16.05 25.55 -35.89
N ASN A 536 -16.35 24.76 -34.85
CA ASN A 536 -15.99 25.10 -33.47
C ASN A 536 -15.45 23.88 -32.71
N TYR A 537 -14.26 24.02 -32.10
CA TYR A 537 -13.48 22.92 -31.49
C TYR A 537 -13.78 22.66 -30.02
N THR A 538 -14.45 23.59 -29.32
CA THR A 538 -14.67 23.52 -27.86
C THR A 538 -15.55 22.34 -27.42
N GLU A 539 -16.23 21.67 -28.35
CA GLU A 539 -17.14 20.55 -28.03
C GLU A 539 -16.53 19.15 -28.19
N LEU A 540 -15.25 19.01 -28.59
CA LEU A 540 -14.71 17.71 -29.00
C LEU A 540 -13.78 17.00 -27.99
N VAL A 541 -13.16 17.67 -27.03
CA VAL A 541 -12.35 17.01 -25.98
C VAL A 541 -12.41 17.83 -24.68
N ASP A 542 -12.88 17.21 -23.60
CA ASP A 542 -12.87 17.76 -22.24
C ASP A 542 -11.45 17.67 -21.66
N VAL A 543 -10.62 18.68 -21.96
CA VAL A 543 -9.21 18.76 -21.51
C VAL A 543 -9.13 18.88 -19.98
N ASP A 544 -10.05 19.64 -19.38
CA ASP A 544 -10.12 19.82 -17.92
C ASP A 544 -10.47 18.49 -17.22
N GLY A 545 -11.41 17.72 -17.77
CA GLY A 545 -11.76 16.39 -17.26
C GLY A 545 -10.62 15.36 -17.34
N ILE A 546 -9.72 15.49 -18.31
CA ILE A 546 -8.50 14.66 -18.43
C ILE A 546 -7.43 15.11 -17.43
N GLN A 547 -7.26 16.42 -17.23
CA GLN A 547 -6.32 16.99 -16.26
C GLN A 547 -6.70 16.60 -14.83
N ASP A 548 -7.99 16.66 -14.49
CA ASP A 548 -8.53 16.24 -13.20
C ASP A 548 -8.37 14.73 -12.95
N ALA A 549 -8.45 13.92 -14.01
CA ALA A 549 -8.18 12.49 -13.93
C ALA A 549 -6.69 12.19 -13.70
N LEU A 550 -5.79 12.97 -14.31
CA LEU A 550 -4.33 12.85 -14.16
C LEU A 550 -3.90 13.16 -12.72
N GLU A 551 -4.40 14.26 -12.15
CA GLU A 551 -4.08 14.67 -10.77
C GLU A 551 -4.61 13.65 -9.74
N ASN A 552 -5.75 13.01 -10.03
CA ASN A 552 -6.27 11.91 -9.21
C ASN A 552 -5.41 10.63 -9.27
N VAL A 553 -4.82 10.32 -10.42
CA VAL A 553 -3.93 9.15 -10.57
C VAL A 553 -2.61 9.39 -9.84
N GLU A 554 -1.99 10.57 -9.97
CA GLU A 554 -0.78 10.92 -9.20
C GLU A 554 -1.01 10.91 -7.68
N GLN A 555 -2.14 11.43 -7.20
CA GLN A 555 -2.51 11.36 -5.78
C GLN A 555 -2.71 9.91 -5.29
N ARG A 556 -3.29 9.04 -6.12
CA ARG A 556 -3.44 7.61 -5.81
C ARG A 556 -2.10 6.88 -5.78
N THR A 557 -1.19 7.15 -6.71
CA THR A 557 0.18 6.59 -6.72
C THR A 557 0.93 7.00 -5.46
N THR A 558 0.89 8.28 -5.09
CA THR A 558 1.53 8.80 -3.86
C THR A 558 0.96 8.14 -2.60
N THR A 559 -0.36 7.89 -2.56
CA THR A 559 -1.03 7.22 -1.45
C THR A 559 -0.64 5.74 -1.34
N LEU A 560 -0.48 5.06 -2.48
CA LEU A 560 -0.07 3.65 -2.53
C LEU A 560 1.42 3.48 -2.17
N GLU A 561 2.30 4.37 -2.63
CA GLU A 561 3.71 4.39 -2.20
C GLU A 561 3.85 4.69 -0.70
N GLY A 562 3.05 5.62 -0.17
CA GLY A 562 3.00 5.89 1.28
C GLY A 562 2.58 4.66 2.09
N LYS A 563 1.61 3.89 1.59
CA LYS A 563 1.19 2.63 2.21
C LYS A 563 2.25 1.53 2.08
N ALA A 564 2.93 1.40 0.95
CA ALA A 564 4.03 0.46 0.76
C ALA A 564 5.19 0.75 1.72
N ASN A 565 5.60 2.02 1.84
CA ASN A 565 6.63 2.44 2.81
C ASN A 565 6.21 2.21 4.27
N THR A 566 4.92 2.31 4.57
CA THR A 566 4.37 1.98 5.91
C THR A 566 4.45 0.48 6.18
N ILE A 567 4.19 -0.35 5.17
CA ILE A 567 4.28 -1.82 5.28
C ILE A 567 5.75 -2.28 5.39
N ASP A 568 6.66 -1.71 4.58
CA ASP A 568 8.10 -1.99 4.68
C ASP A 568 8.67 -1.56 6.05
N GLY A 569 8.19 -0.42 6.60
CA GLY A 569 8.49 -0.01 7.97
C GLY A 569 8.03 -1.06 8.98
N ARG A 570 6.76 -1.48 8.94
CA ARG A 570 6.22 -2.51 9.83
C ARG A 570 6.95 -3.85 9.72
N LEU A 571 7.40 -4.24 8.52
CA LEU A 571 8.17 -5.47 8.30
C LEU A 571 9.56 -5.40 8.94
N ASN A 572 10.25 -4.27 8.78
CA ASN A 572 11.53 -4.05 9.45
C ASN A 572 11.37 -4.03 10.98
N ASN A 573 10.25 -3.53 11.49
CA ASN A 573 9.95 -3.51 12.93
C ASN A 573 9.69 -4.92 13.47
N VAL A 574 8.95 -5.76 12.73
CA VAL A 574 8.73 -7.17 13.09
C VAL A 574 10.04 -7.96 13.04
N ASN A 575 10.85 -7.78 11.99
CA ASN A 575 12.16 -8.43 11.89
C ASN A 575 13.12 -7.98 13.00
N THR A 576 13.10 -6.69 13.36
CA THR A 576 13.95 -6.16 14.42
C THR A 576 13.49 -6.64 15.80
N ALA A 577 12.19 -6.58 16.09
CA ALA A 577 11.62 -7.12 17.33
C ALA A 577 11.90 -8.62 17.48
N LEU A 578 11.83 -9.38 16.39
CA LEU A 578 12.15 -10.79 16.38
C LEU A 578 13.63 -11.06 16.61
N ASN A 579 14.54 -10.35 15.94
CA ASN A 579 15.97 -10.48 16.17
C ASN A 579 16.35 -10.11 17.61
N THR A 580 15.67 -9.12 18.20
CA THR A 580 15.79 -8.79 19.62
C THR A 580 15.30 -9.93 20.51
N VAL A 581 14.15 -10.53 20.22
CA VAL A 581 13.61 -11.67 20.99
C VAL A 581 14.54 -12.88 20.90
N GLN A 582 15.03 -13.20 19.70
CA GLN A 582 15.96 -14.31 19.46
C GLN A 582 17.32 -14.06 20.15
N SER A 583 17.88 -12.86 20.02
CA SER A 583 19.13 -12.47 20.70
C SER A 583 18.98 -12.54 22.23
N THR A 584 17.85 -12.09 22.75
CA THR A 584 17.54 -12.15 24.19
C THR A 584 17.40 -13.60 24.66
N ALA A 585 16.75 -14.45 23.87
CA ALA A 585 16.63 -15.88 24.13
C ALA A 585 17.99 -16.60 24.12
N ASP A 586 18.82 -16.35 23.11
CA ASP A 586 20.16 -16.93 22.98
C ASP A 586 21.09 -16.46 24.11
N GLN A 587 20.96 -15.20 24.53
CA GLN A 587 21.74 -14.63 25.63
C GLN A 587 21.29 -15.18 27.00
N ILE A 588 19.98 -15.34 27.23
CA ILE A 588 19.46 -16.04 28.42
C ILE A 588 19.93 -17.49 28.43
N LEU A 589 19.88 -18.17 27.30
CA LEU A 589 20.36 -19.54 27.17
C LEU A 589 21.86 -19.61 27.48
N ALA A 590 22.68 -18.73 26.92
CA ALA A 590 24.12 -18.67 27.20
C ALA A 590 24.43 -18.34 28.68
N GLU A 591 23.69 -17.42 29.31
CA GLU A 591 23.87 -17.05 30.71
C GLU A 591 23.42 -18.17 31.67
N VAL A 592 22.33 -18.88 31.36
CA VAL A 592 21.86 -20.07 32.10
C VAL A 592 22.83 -21.25 31.90
N THR A 593 23.46 -21.38 30.73
CA THR A 593 24.42 -22.46 30.46
C THR A 593 25.82 -22.15 31.03
N ALA A 594 26.17 -20.87 31.23
CA ALA A 594 27.46 -20.45 31.79
C ALA A 594 27.46 -20.33 33.34
N ALA A 595 26.28 -20.20 33.95
CA ALA A 595 26.13 -20.18 35.40
C ALA A 595 25.82 -21.59 35.92
N ASP A 596 26.84 -22.34 36.33
CA ASP A 596 26.69 -23.64 37.03
C ASP A 596 25.82 -23.58 38.31
N VAL A 597 25.34 -22.39 38.72
CA VAL A 597 24.59 -22.13 39.96
C VAL A 597 23.56 -21.00 39.77
N MET A 598 22.40 -21.26 39.16
CA MET A 598 21.20 -20.41 39.33
C MET A 598 20.11 -21.21 40.04
N LYS A 599 19.58 -20.69 41.16
CA LYS A 599 18.50 -21.33 41.93
C LYS A 599 17.15 -20.95 41.34
N GLU A 600 16.23 -21.92 41.30
CA GLU A 600 14.87 -21.80 40.76
C GLU A 600 14.09 -20.59 41.29
N THR A 601 14.35 -20.18 42.54
CA THR A 601 13.71 -19.03 43.20
C THR A 601 14.11 -17.67 42.62
N ASP A 602 15.26 -17.60 41.95
CA ASP A 602 15.85 -16.33 41.47
C ASP A 602 15.45 -16.06 40.01
N LEU A 603 15.03 -17.08 39.27
CA LEU A 603 14.64 -17.03 37.86
C LEU A 603 13.47 -16.07 37.57
N PRO A 604 12.37 -16.06 38.35
CA PRO A 604 11.27 -15.11 38.12
C PRO A 604 11.67 -13.65 38.33
N SER A 605 12.58 -13.40 39.30
CA SER A 605 13.07 -12.05 39.61
C SER A 605 14.11 -11.57 38.59
N TYR A 606 14.88 -12.49 38.03
CA TYR A 606 15.81 -12.25 36.93
C TYR A 606 15.06 -11.97 35.61
N LEU A 607 14.02 -12.74 35.30
CA LEU A 607 13.16 -12.53 34.11
C LEU A 607 12.33 -11.24 34.21
N ALA A 608 11.82 -10.90 35.40
CA ALA A 608 11.02 -9.68 35.62
C ALA A 608 11.84 -8.37 35.54
N ASN A 609 13.17 -8.45 35.63
CA ASN A 609 14.07 -7.29 35.59
C ASN A 609 14.92 -7.22 34.30
N LYS A 610 14.71 -8.11 33.31
CA LYS A 610 15.40 -8.05 32.01
C LYS A 610 14.71 -7.00 31.12
N PRO A 611 15.41 -5.91 30.72
CA PRO A 611 14.84 -4.88 29.85
C PRO A 611 14.55 -5.43 28.45
N ILE A 612 13.41 -5.03 27.85
CA ILE A 612 13.13 -5.30 26.43
C ILE A 612 13.81 -4.20 25.63
N VAL A 613 14.92 -4.56 24.97
CA VAL A 613 15.79 -3.64 24.24
C VAL A 613 15.20 -3.41 22.84
N ALA A 614 14.36 -2.38 22.67
CA ALA A 614 13.79 -2.02 21.39
C ALA A 614 14.70 -1.01 20.67
N GLY A 615 15.29 -1.36 19.53
CA GLY A 615 16.19 -0.48 18.80
C GLY A 615 15.77 -0.27 17.36
N GLY A 616 16.26 0.80 16.74
CA GLY A 616 16.03 1.14 15.33
C GLY A 616 17.29 1.68 14.67
N MET A 617 17.28 1.72 13.34
CA MET A 617 18.41 2.18 12.52
C MET A 617 17.96 3.31 11.59
N ALA A 618 18.70 4.41 11.60
CA ALA A 618 18.47 5.60 10.79
C ALA A 618 19.63 5.85 9.83
N ASP A 619 19.36 5.98 8.53
CA ASP A 619 20.36 6.33 7.51
C ASP A 619 19.78 7.26 6.43
N PHE A 620 20.56 7.54 5.37
CA PHE A 620 20.16 8.46 4.30
C PHE A 620 19.51 7.77 3.09
N ALA A 621 19.11 6.50 3.20
CA ALA A 621 18.40 5.80 2.13
C ALA A 621 17.06 6.50 1.81
N GLY A 622 16.79 6.70 0.52
CA GLY A 622 15.59 7.39 0.05
C GLY A 622 15.55 8.90 0.31
N LYS A 623 16.64 9.53 0.82
CA LYS A 623 16.66 10.98 1.05
C LYS A 623 16.58 11.79 -0.24
N VAL A 624 15.63 12.73 -0.28
CA VAL A 624 15.54 13.78 -1.30
C VAL A 624 16.04 15.09 -0.70
N ALA A 625 17.07 15.70 -1.29
CA ALA A 625 17.69 16.93 -0.79
C ALA A 625 16.66 18.05 -0.59
N PHE A 626 16.79 18.81 0.51
CA PHE A 626 15.91 19.93 0.87
C PHE A 626 14.43 19.58 1.13
N LYS A 627 14.05 18.30 1.11
CA LYS A 627 12.71 17.83 1.48
C LYS A 627 12.72 17.06 2.79
N LEU A 628 11.63 17.14 3.55
CA LEU A 628 11.42 16.34 4.77
C LEU A 628 10.89 14.93 4.46
N HIS A 629 10.16 14.76 3.35
CA HIS A 629 9.68 13.47 2.86
C HIS A 629 10.45 13.05 1.61
N PRO A 630 10.73 11.73 1.42
CA PRO A 630 10.27 10.61 2.25
C PRO A 630 11.18 10.30 3.45
N ASN A 631 12.38 10.89 3.54
CA ASN A 631 13.32 10.72 4.66
C ASN A 631 13.70 12.11 5.26
N PRO A 632 13.51 12.34 6.57
CA PRO A 632 13.69 13.65 7.19
C PRO A 632 15.13 13.93 7.68
N HIS A 633 16.04 12.96 7.63
CA HIS A 633 17.41 13.10 8.13
C HIS A 633 18.24 13.98 7.21
N ARG A 634 19.11 14.82 7.78
CA ARG A 634 19.87 15.81 7.01
C ARG A 634 21.36 15.63 7.21
N ALA A 635 22.13 15.80 6.15
CA ALA A 635 23.58 15.93 6.22
C ALA A 635 24.00 17.29 5.69
N ALA A 636 25.04 17.87 6.25
CA ALA A 636 25.63 19.12 5.80
C ALA A 636 27.12 18.92 5.52
N ASN A 637 27.62 19.60 4.49
CA ASN A 637 29.01 19.46 4.07
C ASN A 637 29.63 20.84 3.81
N TYR A 638 30.71 21.17 4.54
CA TYR A 638 31.34 22.48 4.45
C TYR A 638 32.80 22.47 4.91
N ALA A 639 33.56 23.48 4.47
CA ALA A 639 34.92 23.75 4.90
C ALA A 639 35.02 25.17 5.46
N LEU A 640 35.17 25.30 6.78
CA LEU A 640 35.14 26.57 7.50
C LEU A 640 36.19 26.59 8.62
N ALA A 641 36.47 27.76 9.21
CA ALA A 641 37.37 27.87 10.36
C ALA A 641 36.80 27.12 11.58
N TYR A 642 37.65 26.44 12.36
CA TYR A 642 37.26 25.48 13.41
C TYR A 642 36.16 25.98 14.40
N GLU A 643 36.16 27.27 14.75
CA GLU A 643 35.19 27.89 15.65
C GLU A 643 34.30 28.94 14.95
N HIS A 644 34.10 28.80 13.64
CA HIS A 644 33.28 29.74 12.89
C HIS A 644 31.80 29.65 13.31
N ALA A 645 31.11 30.79 13.42
CA ALA A 645 29.72 30.85 13.89
C ALA A 645 28.75 29.98 13.09
N ASN A 646 28.98 29.80 11.79
CA ASN A 646 28.15 28.93 10.93
C ASN A 646 28.44 27.43 11.11
N GLN A 647 29.42 27.04 11.93
CA GLN A 647 29.60 25.64 12.34
C GLN A 647 28.74 25.26 13.55
N ALA A 648 28.03 26.20 14.20
CA ALA A 648 27.13 25.87 15.29
C ALA A 648 26.07 24.85 14.85
N PRO A 649 25.68 23.85 15.69
CA PRO A 649 24.72 22.82 15.34
C PRO A 649 23.44 23.34 14.68
N SER A 650 22.88 24.45 15.18
CA SER A 650 21.66 25.07 14.64
C SER A 650 21.84 25.72 13.26
N LYS A 651 23.07 26.11 12.90
CA LYS A 651 23.38 26.89 11.68
C LYS A 651 24.02 26.07 10.57
N CYS A 652 24.69 24.97 10.91
CA CYS A 652 25.48 24.19 9.97
C CYS A 652 24.64 23.56 8.84
N PHE A 653 23.36 23.26 9.08
CA PHE A 653 22.43 22.72 8.07
C PHE A 653 21.88 23.77 7.08
N THR A 654 22.37 25.01 7.11
CA THR A 654 22.23 25.93 5.96
C THR A 654 23.07 25.46 4.76
N TYR A 655 24.08 24.62 5.00
CA TYR A 655 24.91 23.96 3.98
C TYR A 655 24.47 22.51 3.75
N GLU A 656 23.16 22.27 3.60
CA GLU A 656 22.64 20.93 3.35
C GLU A 656 23.27 20.31 2.08
N CYS A 657 23.55 19.01 2.17
CA CYS A 657 24.09 18.23 1.07
C CYS A 657 23.17 18.24 -0.16
N SER A 658 23.77 18.28 -1.36
CA SER A 658 23.06 18.10 -2.62
C SER A 658 22.54 16.66 -2.77
N GLN A 659 21.64 16.41 -3.73
CA GLN A 659 21.14 15.05 -4.00
C GLN A 659 22.28 14.08 -4.33
N THR A 660 23.22 14.49 -5.18
CA THR A 660 24.40 13.70 -5.53
C THR A 660 25.27 13.37 -4.31
N SER A 661 25.28 14.23 -3.29
CA SER A 661 26.00 13.98 -2.05
C SER A 661 25.30 12.93 -1.18
N TYR A 662 23.97 12.93 -1.11
CA TYR A 662 23.20 11.89 -0.44
C TYR A 662 23.31 10.53 -1.16
N ASP A 663 23.30 10.53 -2.50
CA ASP A 663 23.47 9.31 -3.29
C ASP A 663 24.81 8.60 -3.03
N ARG A 664 25.82 9.34 -2.57
CA ARG A 664 27.15 8.85 -2.18
C ARG A 664 27.29 8.51 -0.69
N MET A 665 26.22 8.59 0.09
CA MET A 665 26.26 8.27 1.53
C MET A 665 25.13 7.35 1.98
N LYS A 666 24.28 6.90 1.05
CA LYS A 666 23.07 6.12 1.34
C LYS A 666 23.32 4.61 1.49
N SER A 667 24.43 4.10 0.98
CA SER A 667 24.76 2.67 0.98
C SER A 667 26.26 2.46 0.91
N LEU A 668 26.75 1.35 1.47
CA LEU A 668 28.15 0.96 1.38
C LEU A 668 28.47 0.36 0.00
N ASP A 669 28.70 1.21 -1.00
CA ASP A 669 28.93 0.82 -2.39
C ASP A 669 30.28 1.29 -2.96
N GLY A 670 31.08 2.02 -2.16
CA GLY A 670 32.37 2.58 -2.53
C GLY A 670 32.31 3.98 -3.15
N ASN A 671 31.11 4.56 -3.34
CA ASN A 671 30.94 5.91 -3.86
C ASN A 671 31.01 6.94 -2.73
N VAL A 672 32.16 7.60 -2.55
CA VAL A 672 32.38 8.48 -1.39
C VAL A 672 32.00 9.96 -1.60
N LEU A 673 31.38 10.56 -0.59
CA LEU A 673 31.29 12.02 -0.41
C LEU A 673 32.59 12.57 0.18
N GLY A 674 33.32 13.38 -0.60
CA GLY A 674 34.54 14.04 -0.15
C GLY A 674 34.32 15.44 0.40
N THR A 675 34.98 15.74 1.51
CA THR A 675 35.11 17.08 2.10
C THR A 675 36.58 17.39 2.32
N ALA A 676 37.09 18.46 1.70
CA ALA A 676 38.49 18.83 1.77
C ALA A 676 38.70 20.33 2.01
N THR A 677 39.83 20.67 2.61
CA THR A 677 40.35 22.05 2.63
C THR A 677 41.87 22.05 2.57
N ASN A 678 42.42 23.12 2.02
CA ASN A 678 43.85 23.43 1.97
C ASN A 678 44.15 24.79 2.65
N THR A 679 43.16 25.39 3.33
CA THR A 679 43.27 26.70 3.96
C THR A 679 43.63 26.54 5.44
N ALA A 680 44.70 27.21 5.87
CA ALA A 680 45.11 27.21 7.29
C ALA A 680 43.98 27.68 8.21
N GLY A 681 43.81 27.01 9.35
CA GLY A 681 42.75 27.30 10.31
C GLY A 681 41.37 26.72 9.97
N GLN A 682 41.17 26.16 8.77
CA GLN A 682 39.92 25.50 8.38
C GLN A 682 39.92 23.99 8.63
N THR A 683 38.71 23.43 8.72
CA THR A 683 38.44 21.99 8.79
C THR A 683 37.43 21.60 7.72
N GLY A 684 37.65 20.46 7.06
CA GLY A 684 36.62 19.80 6.27
C GLY A 684 35.66 19.08 7.20
N THR A 685 34.36 19.39 7.15
CA THR A 685 33.37 18.90 8.10
C THR A 685 32.14 18.34 7.39
N THR A 686 31.69 17.17 7.85
CA THR A 686 30.39 16.58 7.52
C THR A 686 29.56 16.49 8.80
N ALA A 687 28.43 17.19 8.85
CA ALA A 687 27.50 17.12 9.98
C ALA A 687 26.29 16.26 9.62
N PHE A 688 25.77 15.50 10.58
CA PHE A 688 24.65 14.58 10.42
C PHE A 688 23.58 14.93 11.46
N LYS A 689 22.33 15.07 11.02
CA LYS A 689 21.16 15.28 11.86
C LYS A 689 20.16 14.17 11.61
N PHE A 690 19.93 13.37 12.63
CA PHE A 690 18.92 12.32 12.63
C PHE A 690 17.71 12.82 13.41
N ASP A 691 16.55 12.79 12.76
CA ASP A 691 15.27 13.16 13.37
C ASP A 691 14.69 11.93 14.05
N LEU A 692 14.86 11.84 15.38
CA LEU A 692 14.42 10.68 16.14
C LEU A 692 12.90 10.65 16.29
N ILE A 693 12.19 11.78 16.25
CA ILE A 693 10.72 11.76 16.31
C ILE A 693 10.20 11.04 15.07
N SER A 694 10.64 11.48 13.89
CA SER A 694 10.19 10.87 12.64
C SER A 694 10.69 9.43 12.49
N GLN A 695 11.93 9.14 12.89
CA GLN A 695 12.47 7.78 12.84
C GLN A 695 11.75 6.84 13.81
N ILE A 696 11.56 7.22 15.07
CA ILE A 696 10.85 6.40 16.06
C ILE A 696 9.37 6.28 15.66
N THR A 697 8.76 7.29 15.05
CA THR A 697 7.39 7.15 14.50
C THR A 697 7.36 6.13 13.36
N LYS A 698 8.42 6.03 12.55
CA LYS A 698 8.53 5.02 11.50
C LYS A 698 8.75 3.62 12.09
N ASP A 699 9.66 3.51 13.05
CA ASP A 699 10.07 2.24 13.65
C ASP A 699 9.05 1.72 14.70
N PHE A 700 8.25 2.63 15.26
CA PHE A 700 7.25 2.35 16.30
C PHE A 700 6.05 3.31 16.12
N LEU A 701 5.14 2.96 15.19
CA LEU A 701 4.03 3.79 14.68
C LEU A 701 3.13 4.44 15.74
N SER A 702 3.17 3.92 16.95
CA SER A 702 2.24 4.17 18.03
C SER A 702 2.95 4.82 19.25
N PHE A 703 4.29 4.89 19.25
CA PHE A 703 5.08 5.36 20.38
C PHE A 703 4.74 6.79 20.85
N PHE A 704 4.21 7.65 20.00
CA PHE A 704 3.85 9.04 20.33
C PHE A 704 2.35 9.35 20.36
N ASP A 705 1.47 8.34 20.31
CA ASP A 705 0.01 8.54 20.23
C ASP A 705 -0.57 9.26 21.46
N ASP A 706 0.10 9.17 22.61
CA ASP A 706 -0.22 9.88 23.85
C ASP A 706 0.41 11.28 23.97
N CYS A 707 1.19 11.71 22.97
CA CYS A 707 1.92 12.98 22.98
C CYS A 707 1.33 13.96 21.95
N LEU A 708 0.69 15.02 22.41
CA LEU A 708 0.00 16.00 21.56
C LEU A 708 0.93 17.08 21.00
N THR A 709 2.05 17.33 21.67
CA THR A 709 3.01 18.39 21.34
C THR A 709 4.39 17.82 21.06
N GLN A 710 5.19 18.55 20.26
CA GLN A 710 6.59 18.18 20.00
C GLN A 710 7.40 18.09 21.30
N GLY A 711 7.16 18.97 22.28
CA GLY A 711 7.83 18.95 23.58
C GLY A 711 7.55 17.67 24.38
N GLU A 712 6.31 17.18 24.35
CA GLU A 712 5.94 15.89 24.98
C GLU A 712 6.62 14.71 24.28
N LYS A 713 6.68 14.73 22.94
CA LYS A 713 7.41 13.69 22.18
C LYS A 713 8.90 13.66 22.53
N VAL A 714 9.55 14.83 22.61
CA VAL A 714 10.96 14.94 23.01
C VAL A 714 11.17 14.44 24.44
N MET A 715 10.30 14.83 25.37
CA MET A 715 10.34 14.33 26.76
C MET A 715 10.21 12.82 26.82
N LYS A 716 9.32 12.23 26.03
CA LYS A 716 9.15 10.78 25.93
C LYS A 716 10.43 10.12 25.40
N ILE A 717 11.01 10.60 24.30
CA ILE A 717 12.30 10.10 23.81
C ILE A 717 13.37 10.18 24.91
N ARG A 718 13.50 11.32 25.60
CA ARG A 718 14.45 11.51 26.70
C ARG A 718 14.16 10.64 27.93
N ASN A 719 12.99 10.03 28.07
CA ASN A 719 12.71 9.11 29.17
C ASN A 719 13.09 7.67 28.83
N TYR A 720 12.98 7.31 27.55
CA TYR A 720 13.13 5.92 27.10
C TYR A 720 14.44 5.66 26.33
N ILE A 721 15.09 6.66 25.75
CA ILE A 721 16.33 6.45 24.98
C ILE A 721 17.50 6.03 25.88
N GLU A 722 18.08 4.90 25.57
CA GLU A 722 19.19 4.30 26.31
C GLU A 722 20.52 4.56 25.61
N SER A 723 20.58 4.30 24.30
CA SER A 723 21.79 4.50 23.50
C SER A 723 21.53 5.07 22.11
N ALA A 724 22.54 5.74 21.55
CA ALA A 724 22.54 6.28 20.18
C ALA A 724 23.96 6.24 19.60
N VAL A 725 24.27 5.21 18.82
CA VAL A 725 25.60 4.92 18.29
C VAL A 725 25.69 5.36 16.84
N LEU A 726 26.57 6.32 16.54
CA LEU A 726 26.84 6.73 15.17
C LEU A 726 27.92 5.85 14.56
N THR A 727 27.65 5.27 13.39
CA THR A 727 28.64 4.55 12.59
C THR A 727 28.86 5.26 11.27
N ILE A 728 30.13 5.60 10.99
CA ILE A 728 30.55 6.20 9.72
C ILE A 728 31.57 5.28 9.06
N ARG A 729 31.35 4.95 7.79
CA ARG A 729 32.31 4.27 6.92
C ARG A 729 33.02 5.33 6.10
N SER A 730 34.29 5.59 6.41
CA SER A 730 35.05 6.67 5.79
C SER A 730 36.53 6.33 5.60
N LYS A 731 37.20 7.13 4.76
CA LYS A 731 38.66 7.20 4.67
C LYS A 731 39.11 8.65 4.81
N ASN A 732 40.35 8.85 5.27
CA ASN A 732 40.88 10.17 5.56
C ASN A 732 42.25 10.37 4.90
N THR A 733 42.53 11.60 4.48
CA THR A 733 43.83 12.01 3.92
C THR A 733 44.41 13.15 4.77
N ASN A 734 45.65 12.98 5.22
CA ASN A 734 46.40 13.88 6.08
C ASN A 734 45.67 14.29 7.36
N SER A 735 44.78 13.45 7.87
CA SER A 735 43.92 13.71 9.01
C SER A 735 43.37 12.42 9.60
N GLU A 736 43.11 12.39 10.90
CA GLU A 736 42.16 11.47 11.51
C GLU A 736 40.72 12.03 11.44
N CYS A 737 39.74 11.19 11.75
CA CYS A 737 38.33 11.59 11.85
C CYS A 737 38.01 11.98 13.29
N TYR A 738 37.61 13.24 13.51
CA TYR A 738 37.19 13.74 14.82
C TYR A 738 35.66 13.80 14.85
N ILE A 739 35.04 13.01 15.73
CA ILE A 739 33.59 12.93 15.85
C ILE A 739 33.12 13.57 17.16
N SER A 740 32.07 14.38 17.11
CA SER A 740 31.42 14.97 18.29
C SER A 740 29.89 14.99 18.11
N VAL A 741 29.18 15.09 19.23
CA VAL A 741 27.71 15.18 19.31
C VAL A 741 27.30 16.52 19.95
N ALA A 742 26.24 17.12 19.45
CA ALA A 742 25.72 18.38 19.96
C ALA A 742 24.97 18.21 21.31
N GLN A 743 24.98 19.26 22.13
CA GLN A 743 24.06 19.45 23.25
C GLN A 743 23.56 20.89 23.19
N GLY A 744 22.30 21.08 22.82
CA GLY A 744 21.84 22.39 22.35
C GLY A 744 22.67 22.87 21.15
N ASP A 745 23.01 24.16 21.14
CA ASP A 745 23.78 24.78 20.07
C ASP A 745 25.31 24.73 20.29
N VAL A 746 25.79 23.76 21.07
CA VAL A 746 27.23 23.60 21.39
C VAL A 746 27.68 22.17 21.07
N TRP A 747 28.86 22.04 20.47
CA TRP A 747 29.49 20.74 20.22
C TRP A 747 30.14 20.19 21.50
N GLY A 748 29.87 18.92 21.79
CA GLY A 748 30.49 18.21 22.91
C GLY A 748 31.96 17.84 22.66
N ALA A 749 32.53 17.10 23.61
CA ALA A 749 33.90 16.60 23.50
C ALA A 749 34.08 15.71 22.27
N GLU A 750 35.22 15.87 21.60
CA GLU A 750 35.55 15.14 20.38
C GLU A 750 36.27 13.85 20.67
N VAL A 751 35.90 12.82 19.92
CA VAL A 751 36.56 11.53 19.92
C VAL A 751 37.29 11.35 18.61
N LYS A 752 38.58 11.06 18.71
CA LYS A 752 39.45 10.77 17.58
C LYS A 752 39.26 9.31 17.14
N LYS A 753 38.94 9.08 15.86
CA LYS A 753 38.73 7.75 15.26
C LYS A 753 39.52 7.63 13.96
N GLY A 754 39.99 6.42 13.66
CA GLY A 754 40.74 6.13 12.43
C GLY A 754 42.20 6.56 12.45
N SER A 755 42.89 6.25 11.35
CA SER A 755 44.30 6.60 11.14
C SER A 755 44.47 7.93 10.39
N TYR A 756 45.65 8.53 10.50
CA TYR A 756 46.00 9.80 9.87
C TYR A 756 45.97 9.79 8.33
N ASN A 757 46.19 8.63 7.72
CA ASN A 757 46.08 8.41 6.28
C ASN A 757 45.49 7.02 6.02
N GLU A 758 44.37 6.96 5.32
CA GLU A 758 43.64 5.72 5.04
C GLU A 758 43.38 5.62 3.53
N SER A 759 43.93 4.59 2.88
CA SER A 759 43.72 4.32 1.46
C SER A 759 42.38 3.62 1.17
N ALA A 760 41.84 2.91 2.16
CA ALA A 760 40.58 2.18 2.10
C ALA A 760 39.53 2.76 3.05
N VAL A 761 38.25 2.64 2.68
CA VAL A 761 37.12 2.98 3.53
C VAL A 761 37.07 2.00 4.71
N THR A 762 37.04 2.53 5.93
CA THR A 762 37.05 1.75 7.17
C THR A 762 35.99 2.28 8.14
N GLU A 763 35.59 1.45 9.10
CA GLU A 763 34.57 1.80 10.08
C GLU A 763 35.08 2.76 11.17
N LYS A 764 34.25 3.75 11.52
CA LYS A 764 34.45 4.71 12.61
C LYS A 764 33.17 4.75 13.44
N VAL A 765 33.22 4.18 14.64
CA VAL A 765 32.06 4.10 15.56
C VAL A 765 32.19 5.15 16.66
N TYR A 766 31.15 5.93 16.89
CA TYR A 766 31.00 6.80 18.06
C TYR A 766 29.99 6.18 19.02
N ASP A 767 30.53 5.57 20.07
CA ASP A 767 29.86 4.72 21.06
C ASP A 767 29.77 5.38 22.44
N GLN A 768 30.01 6.68 22.54
CA GLN A 768 29.99 7.39 23.84
C GLN A 768 28.57 7.58 24.39
N LEU A 769 27.54 7.29 23.59
CA LEU A 769 26.13 7.37 24.00
C LEU A 769 25.57 5.96 24.22
N VAL A 770 26.19 5.17 25.10
CA VAL A 770 25.74 3.82 25.49
C VAL A 770 25.23 3.77 26.93
N GLN A 771 25.01 4.92 27.57
CA GLN A 771 24.53 5.04 28.95
C GLN A 771 23.33 5.99 29.04
N ASN A 772 22.27 5.48 29.68
CA ASN A 772 20.92 6.04 29.67
C ASN A 772 20.86 7.56 29.97
N LEU A 773 21.57 8.09 30.96
CA LEU A 773 21.52 9.53 31.28
C LEU A 773 22.24 10.45 30.27
N TYR A 774 23.35 10.00 29.69
CA TYR A 774 24.17 10.85 28.82
C TYR A 774 23.54 11.00 27.43
N THR A 775 22.96 9.92 26.91
CA THR A 775 22.24 9.90 25.63
C THR A 775 21.06 10.87 25.62
N ARG A 776 20.27 10.89 26.71
CA ARG A 776 19.09 11.77 26.87
C ARG A 776 19.43 13.25 26.74
N ALA A 777 20.57 13.67 27.30
CA ALA A 777 21.01 15.06 27.26
C ALA A 777 21.45 15.53 25.87
N ARG A 778 21.66 14.60 24.91
CA ARG A 778 22.07 14.90 23.52
C ARG A 778 20.90 14.97 22.54
N VAL A 779 19.70 14.56 22.96
CA VAL A 779 18.46 14.75 22.21
C VAL A 779 18.08 16.23 22.27
N GLN A 780 18.01 16.88 21.10
CA GLN A 780 17.69 18.30 20.94
C GLN A 780 16.20 18.59 21.22
N ASP A 781 15.85 19.86 21.41
CA ASP A 781 14.45 20.27 21.65
C ASP A 781 13.53 20.09 20.43
N ASP A 782 14.11 19.84 19.25
CA ASP A 782 13.41 19.41 18.06
C ASP A 782 13.32 17.88 17.90
N GLY A 783 13.78 17.12 18.89
CA GLY A 783 13.78 15.67 18.88
C GLY A 783 14.83 15.05 17.97
N SER A 784 15.75 15.85 17.43
CA SER A 784 16.87 15.32 16.66
C SER A 784 18.07 14.99 17.54
N ILE A 785 19.00 14.20 16.99
CA ILE A 785 20.37 14.10 17.49
C ILE A 785 21.34 14.49 16.37
N ILE A 786 22.33 15.30 16.73
CA ILE A 786 23.22 15.94 15.76
C ILE A 786 24.66 15.55 16.05
N PHE A 787 25.33 15.00 15.06
CA PHE A 787 26.75 14.66 15.08
C PHE A 787 27.54 15.48 14.06
N ARG A 788 28.83 15.65 14.30
CA ARG A 788 29.78 16.09 13.27
C ARG A 788 30.95 15.14 13.19
N ALA A 789 31.42 14.88 11.98
CA ALA A 789 32.72 14.32 11.68
C ALA A 789 33.54 15.39 10.96
N ARG A 790 34.80 15.58 11.35
CA ARG A 790 35.68 16.56 10.70
C ARG A 790 37.12 16.08 10.59
N THR A 791 37.85 16.74 9.71
CA THR A 791 39.31 16.68 9.67
C THR A 791 39.95 17.50 10.79
N ARG A 792 41.24 17.28 11.06
CA ARG A 792 42.07 18.18 11.86
C ARG A 792 42.14 19.58 11.23
N THR A 793 42.51 20.55 12.04
CA THR A 793 42.79 21.92 11.59
C THR A 793 44.19 21.97 10.98
N ILE A 794 44.33 22.59 9.80
CA ILE A 794 45.64 22.86 9.19
C ILE A 794 46.34 23.96 9.98
N GLN A 795 47.59 23.70 10.41
CA GLN A 795 48.40 24.68 11.13
C GLN A 795 48.92 25.75 10.16
N ALA A 796 49.09 26.99 10.64
CA ALA A 796 49.62 28.08 9.81
C ALA A 796 51.04 27.81 9.24
N SER A 797 51.79 26.89 9.86
CA SER A 797 53.12 26.46 9.41
C SER A 797 53.10 25.42 8.28
N GLU A 798 51.96 24.79 7.98
CA GLU A 798 51.83 23.77 6.95
C GLU A 798 51.50 24.39 5.59
N THR A 799 52.36 24.18 4.59
CA THR A 799 52.16 24.69 3.21
C THR A 799 51.87 23.54 2.26
N ASN A 800 50.98 23.75 1.29
CA ASN A 800 50.56 22.76 0.28
C ASN A 800 49.96 21.45 0.85
N VAL A 801 49.46 21.46 2.08
CA VAL A 801 48.75 20.32 2.68
C VAL A 801 47.25 20.45 2.41
N THR A 802 46.64 19.40 1.87
CA THR A 802 45.18 19.25 1.82
C THR A 802 44.78 18.17 2.80
N VAL A 803 43.87 18.51 3.72
CA VAL A 803 43.20 17.54 4.58
C VAL A 803 41.86 17.18 3.97
N LYS A 804 41.51 15.90 4.00
CA LYS A 804 40.28 15.42 3.36
C LYS A 804 39.65 14.28 4.17
N GLN A 805 38.33 14.30 4.24
CA GLN A 805 37.50 13.22 4.75
C GLN A 805 36.57 12.75 3.62
N GLU A 806 36.43 11.43 3.47
CA GLU A 806 35.61 10.81 2.43
C GLU A 806 34.67 9.79 3.05
N VAL A 807 33.38 10.10 3.11
CA VAL A 807 32.33 9.28 3.74
C VAL A 807 31.58 8.50 2.67
N ASP A 808 31.48 7.18 2.84
CA ASP A 808 30.78 6.26 1.95
C ASP A 808 29.38 5.92 2.49
N TYR A 809 29.27 5.80 3.81
CA TYR A 809 28.02 5.45 4.47
C TYR A 809 28.00 6.00 5.90
N ALA A 810 26.85 6.50 6.33
CA ALA A 810 26.64 6.96 7.70
C ALA A 810 25.27 6.50 8.19
N ARG A 811 25.23 5.90 9.38
CA ARG A 811 24.00 5.47 10.04
C ARG A 811 24.05 5.74 11.54
N LEU A 812 22.87 5.83 12.14
CA LEU A 812 22.66 5.90 13.58
C LEU A 812 21.87 4.69 14.03
N ASP A 813 22.44 3.93 14.96
CA ASP A 813 21.76 2.84 15.65
C ASP A 813 21.30 3.37 17.02
N TYR A 814 20.00 3.34 17.32
CA TYR A 814 19.47 3.83 18.61
C TYR A 814 18.69 2.76 19.34
N THR A 815 18.62 2.89 20.66
CA THR A 815 17.96 1.91 21.55
C THR A 815 17.07 2.63 22.53
N LEU A 816 15.87 2.09 22.73
CA LEU A 816 14.89 2.48 23.72
C LEU A 816 14.77 1.36 24.76
N ASN A 817 14.85 1.74 26.04
CA ASN A 817 14.57 0.85 27.16
C ASN A 817 13.07 0.87 27.44
N LEU A 818 12.33 -0.04 26.81
CA LEU A 818 10.87 -0.14 26.91
C LEU A 818 10.49 -1.27 27.87
N SER A 819 9.45 -1.05 28.69
CA SER A 819 8.79 -2.15 29.41
C SER A 819 7.68 -2.76 28.53
N SER A 820 7.21 -3.96 28.86
CA SER A 820 6.06 -4.59 28.18
C SER A 820 4.79 -3.71 28.20
N ASP A 821 4.69 -2.79 29.16
CA ASP A 821 3.54 -1.89 29.33
C ASP A 821 3.60 -0.66 28.40
N ASP A 822 4.77 -0.32 27.84
CA ASP A 822 4.98 0.87 26.99
C ASP A 822 4.69 0.62 25.50
N PHE A 823 4.47 -0.64 25.11
CA PHE A 823 4.15 -1.06 23.73
C PHE A 823 2.65 -0.98 23.38
N LEU A 824 1.79 -0.55 24.30
CA LEU A 824 0.34 -0.45 24.09
C LEU A 824 -0.09 1.02 24.13
N THR A 825 -0.47 1.60 22.99
CA THR A 825 -0.93 3.01 22.94
C THR A 825 -2.27 3.23 23.62
N PRO A 826 -2.70 4.47 23.89
CA PRO A 826 -4.06 4.74 24.35
C PRO A 826 -5.14 4.23 23.38
N ILE A 827 -4.88 4.24 22.06
CA ILE A 827 -5.78 3.65 21.06
C ILE A 827 -5.68 2.13 21.07
N GLU A 828 -4.53 1.53 21.30
CA GLU A 828 -4.45 0.09 21.54
C GLU A 828 -4.95 -0.29 22.93
N ARG A 829 -5.07 0.65 23.88
CA ARG A 829 -5.64 0.49 25.22
C ARG A 829 -7.15 0.67 25.21
N ASP A 830 -7.68 1.48 24.28
CA ASP A 830 -9.10 1.68 24.01
C ASP A 830 -9.61 0.74 22.92
N VAL A 831 -8.78 0.24 22.01
CA VAL A 831 -9.10 -0.86 21.08
C VAL A 831 -8.81 -2.20 21.75
N THR A 832 -7.88 -2.33 22.70
CA THR A 832 -7.89 -3.52 23.60
C THR A 832 -8.90 -3.38 24.72
N LYS A 833 -9.32 -2.19 25.18
CA LYS A 833 -10.50 -2.08 26.08
C LYS A 833 -11.80 -2.23 25.34
N ASP A 834 -11.97 -1.70 24.15
CA ASP A 834 -13.21 -1.82 23.38
C ASP A 834 -13.23 -3.15 22.64
N ASN A 835 -12.11 -3.71 22.18
CA ASN A 835 -12.10 -5.12 21.79
C ASN A 835 -12.16 -6.04 23.01
N LEU A 836 -11.58 -5.75 24.19
CA LEU A 836 -11.91 -6.59 25.37
C LEU A 836 -13.36 -6.38 25.79
N THR A 837 -13.94 -5.19 25.74
CA THR A 837 -15.32 -4.94 26.16
C THR A 837 -16.30 -5.43 25.10
N GLN A 838 -15.93 -5.51 23.82
CA GLN A 838 -16.71 -6.11 22.73
C GLN A 838 -16.51 -7.63 22.67
N ILE A 839 -15.31 -8.16 22.97
CA ILE A 839 -15.04 -9.59 23.21
C ILE A 839 -15.71 -10.08 24.52
N LEU A 840 -15.84 -9.21 25.53
CA LEU A 840 -16.50 -9.51 26.81
C LEU A 840 -17.98 -9.08 26.85
N SER A 841 -18.50 -8.36 25.85
CA SER A 841 -19.94 -8.04 25.73
C SER A 841 -20.67 -8.91 24.71
N ASP A 842 -19.98 -9.48 23.73
CA ASP A 842 -20.46 -10.62 22.93
C ASP A 842 -19.83 -11.93 23.46
N ASP A 843 -20.11 -12.25 24.72
CA ASP A 843 -19.58 -13.41 25.46
C ASP A 843 -20.18 -14.77 25.00
N SER A 844 -20.27 -14.96 23.68
CA SER A 844 -20.59 -16.21 22.99
C SER A 844 -19.84 -16.26 21.66
N ALA A 845 -18.56 -16.65 21.69
CA ALA A 845 -17.91 -17.12 20.47
C ALA A 845 -18.51 -18.48 20.09
N THR A 846 -18.71 -18.76 18.81
CA THR A 846 -19.10 -20.11 18.35
C THR A 846 -17.96 -20.69 17.54
N ILE A 847 -17.42 -21.82 18.01
CA ILE A 847 -16.43 -22.58 17.24
C ILE A 847 -17.20 -23.58 16.39
N LYS A 848 -16.93 -23.57 15.09
CA LYS A 848 -17.49 -24.53 14.12
C LYS A 848 -16.35 -25.39 13.58
N GLY A 849 -16.59 -26.69 13.49
CA GLY A 849 -15.63 -27.60 12.88
C GLY A 849 -16.33 -28.74 12.15
N VAL A 850 -15.55 -29.43 11.33
CA VAL A 850 -16.00 -30.55 10.50
C VAL A 850 -15.09 -31.74 10.78
N MET A 851 -15.69 -32.86 11.17
CA MET A 851 -15.01 -34.13 11.35
C MET A 851 -15.37 -35.04 10.19
N ASP A 852 -14.37 -35.51 9.44
CA ASP A 852 -14.54 -36.42 8.32
C ASP A 852 -13.55 -37.60 8.41
N PHE A 853 -13.53 -38.47 7.41
CA PHE A 853 -12.64 -39.63 7.38
C PHE A 853 -11.35 -39.37 6.57
N LYS A 854 -10.96 -38.11 6.35
CA LYS A 854 -9.72 -37.79 5.62
C LYS A 854 -8.52 -38.40 6.30
N PHE A 855 -7.64 -38.95 5.49
CA PHE A 855 -6.42 -39.65 5.93
C PHE A 855 -6.69 -40.90 6.77
N LYS A 856 -7.95 -41.36 6.89
CA LYS A 856 -8.27 -42.60 7.60
C LYS A 856 -7.76 -43.81 6.83
N THR A 857 -6.96 -44.63 7.51
CA THR A 857 -6.61 -45.99 7.08
C THR A 857 -7.18 -46.96 8.10
N ARG A 858 -7.75 -48.09 7.64
CA ARG A 858 -8.35 -49.11 8.52
C ARG A 858 -7.38 -49.52 9.64
N GLY A 859 -7.86 -49.46 10.88
CA GLY A 859 -7.07 -49.81 12.07
C GLY A 859 -6.00 -48.80 12.50
N ASN A 860 -5.83 -47.67 11.78
CA ASN A 860 -4.95 -46.57 12.20
C ASN A 860 -5.79 -45.39 12.73
N ASN A 861 -5.57 -45.01 13.99
CA ASN A 861 -6.30 -43.94 14.65
C ASN A 861 -5.47 -42.65 14.85
N ASP A 862 -4.18 -42.64 14.46
CA ASP A 862 -3.25 -41.54 14.77
C ASP A 862 -3.57 -40.28 13.95
N LEU A 863 -3.90 -40.46 12.67
CA LEU A 863 -4.22 -39.36 11.76
C LEU A 863 -5.71 -38.98 11.81
N CYS A 864 -6.59 -39.98 11.96
CA CYS A 864 -8.04 -39.82 12.02
C CYS A 864 -8.63 -40.79 13.07
N PRO A 865 -9.18 -40.28 14.20
CA PRO A 865 -9.69 -41.13 15.28
C PRO A 865 -11.09 -41.71 15.00
N HIS A 866 -11.74 -41.30 13.92
CA HIS A 866 -13.09 -41.73 13.54
C HIS A 866 -13.08 -43.13 12.89
N ALA A 867 -14.19 -43.88 12.98
CA ALA A 867 -14.32 -45.20 12.37
C ALA A 867 -15.72 -45.52 11.84
N VAL A 868 -15.79 -46.33 10.79
CA VAL A 868 -17.05 -46.83 10.19
C VAL A 868 -17.13 -48.34 10.35
N TYR A 869 -18.32 -48.85 10.68
CA TYR A 869 -18.61 -50.27 10.82
C TYR A 869 -19.79 -50.67 9.94
N LEU A 870 -19.75 -51.86 9.36
CA LEU A 870 -20.72 -52.34 8.38
C LEU A 870 -21.40 -53.63 8.86
N LYS A 871 -22.64 -53.85 8.40
CA LYS A 871 -23.42 -55.08 8.59
C LYS A 871 -24.27 -55.32 7.34
N SER A 872 -23.92 -56.36 6.57
CA SER A 872 -24.53 -56.69 5.27
C SER A 872 -25.10 -58.12 5.18
N THR A 873 -24.82 -58.98 6.16
CA THR A 873 -25.07 -60.44 6.12
C THR A 873 -26.08 -60.95 7.15
N SER A 874 -26.83 -60.05 7.80
CA SER A 874 -27.83 -60.42 8.83
C SER A 874 -29.03 -59.47 8.81
N ALA A 875 -30.08 -59.84 9.54
CA ALA A 875 -31.28 -59.02 9.72
C ALA A 875 -30.95 -57.62 10.29
N GLN A 876 -31.93 -56.72 10.20
CA GLN A 876 -31.84 -55.37 10.72
C GLN A 876 -31.31 -55.36 12.17
N ALA A 877 -30.29 -54.55 12.42
CA ALA A 877 -29.79 -54.31 13.76
C ALA A 877 -30.83 -53.52 14.58
N THR A 878 -31.02 -53.93 15.82
CA THR A 878 -31.77 -53.15 16.81
C THR A 878 -30.86 -52.33 17.71
N ASN A 879 -29.61 -52.78 17.89
CA ASN A 879 -28.59 -52.17 18.73
C ASN A 879 -27.33 -51.80 17.93
N MET A 880 -26.58 -50.80 18.39
CA MET A 880 -25.33 -50.33 17.79
C MET A 880 -24.22 -51.37 17.89
N SER A 881 -24.21 -52.17 18.96
CA SER A 881 -23.27 -53.28 19.17
C SER A 881 -23.43 -54.41 18.17
N GLU A 882 -24.54 -54.49 17.43
CA GLU A 882 -24.76 -55.53 16.42
C GLU A 882 -24.02 -55.27 15.10
N ILE A 883 -23.42 -54.08 14.94
CA ILE A 883 -22.68 -53.63 13.75
C ILE A 883 -21.20 -53.50 14.13
N THR A 884 -20.42 -54.55 13.91
CA THR A 884 -19.07 -54.70 14.49
C THR A 884 -17.93 -54.78 13.49
N TYR A 885 -18.21 -54.96 12.20
CA TYR A 885 -17.16 -55.15 11.20
C TYR A 885 -16.66 -53.79 10.70
N GLU A 886 -15.47 -53.36 11.11
CA GLU A 886 -14.89 -52.10 10.63
C GLU A 886 -14.73 -52.14 9.10
N ALA A 887 -15.16 -51.06 8.45
CA ALA A 887 -15.08 -50.88 7.01
C ALA A 887 -13.66 -51.13 6.48
N ASP A 888 -13.58 -51.62 5.25
CA ASP A 888 -12.31 -51.82 4.58
C ASP A 888 -11.69 -50.49 4.13
N ALA A 889 -10.43 -50.55 3.71
CA ALA A 889 -9.73 -49.37 3.20
C ALA A 889 -10.38 -48.80 1.93
N ASP A 890 -11.07 -49.63 1.14
CA ASP A 890 -11.75 -49.19 -0.09
C ASP A 890 -12.92 -48.26 0.23
N MET A 891 -13.74 -48.58 1.25
CA MET A 891 -14.80 -47.68 1.69
C MET A 891 -14.24 -46.35 2.23
N TYR A 892 -13.19 -46.37 3.04
CA TYR A 892 -12.57 -45.13 3.52
C TYR A 892 -12.03 -44.29 2.35
N ASN A 893 -11.28 -44.88 1.42
CA ASN A 893 -10.71 -44.16 0.28
C ASN A 893 -11.79 -43.53 -0.64
N LYS A 894 -12.96 -44.16 -0.75
CA LYS A 894 -14.07 -43.70 -1.61
C LYS A 894 -15.07 -42.79 -0.92
N THR A 895 -14.86 -42.46 0.35
CA THR A 895 -15.81 -41.61 1.12
C THR A 895 -15.16 -40.39 1.79
N GLN A 896 -13.96 -40.02 1.32
CA GLN A 896 -13.13 -38.96 1.91
C GLN A 896 -13.38 -37.57 1.33
N ASN A 897 -13.84 -37.46 0.08
CA ASN A 897 -14.07 -36.19 -0.59
C ASN A 897 -15.43 -36.21 -1.27
N GLU A 898 -16.12 -35.07 -1.26
CA GLU A 898 -17.35 -34.88 -2.01
C GLU A 898 -17.03 -34.67 -3.50
N GLY A 899 -17.71 -35.39 -4.39
CA GLY A 899 -17.68 -35.15 -5.82
C GLY A 899 -16.39 -35.54 -6.54
N ASP A 900 -15.56 -36.41 -5.96
CA ASP A 900 -14.32 -36.92 -6.59
C ASP A 900 -14.58 -38.06 -7.60
N GLY A 901 -15.84 -38.46 -7.76
CA GLY A 901 -16.27 -39.52 -8.67
C GLY A 901 -16.06 -40.93 -8.12
N LEU A 902 -15.64 -41.06 -6.86
CA LEU A 902 -15.54 -42.32 -6.14
C LEU A 902 -16.74 -42.46 -5.20
N ALA A 903 -17.30 -43.68 -5.09
CA ALA A 903 -18.38 -43.91 -4.14
C ALA A 903 -18.36 -45.34 -3.61
N SER A 904 -18.68 -45.48 -2.33
CA SER A 904 -18.84 -46.78 -1.66
C SER A 904 -20.27 -47.28 -1.79
N ILE A 905 -20.44 -48.60 -1.92
CA ILE A 905 -21.76 -49.22 -2.08
C ILE A 905 -22.14 -49.97 -0.81
N LEU A 906 -23.15 -49.48 -0.13
CA LEU A 906 -23.79 -50.15 1.00
C LEU A 906 -24.93 -51.06 0.49
N ARG A 907 -24.69 -52.36 0.45
CA ARG A 907 -25.64 -53.38 -0.08
C ARG A 907 -25.65 -54.67 0.77
N PRO A 908 -26.75 -55.43 0.79
CA PRO A 908 -26.78 -56.76 1.40
C PRO A 908 -26.19 -57.84 0.48
N GLU A 909 -25.68 -58.93 1.06
CA GLU A 909 -25.11 -60.09 0.33
C GLU A 909 -26.21 -61.06 -0.17
N ALA A 910 -27.01 -60.60 -1.15
CA ALA A 910 -27.93 -61.41 -1.98
C ALA A 910 -29.02 -62.24 -1.25
N THR A 911 -29.30 -61.97 0.03
CA THR A 911 -30.34 -62.66 0.81
C THR A 911 -31.60 -61.78 0.90
N THR A 912 -32.77 -62.33 0.54
CA THR A 912 -34.07 -61.66 0.69
C THR A 912 -34.34 -61.32 2.15
N GLY A 913 -34.85 -60.12 2.42
CA GLY A 913 -35.11 -59.69 3.80
C GLY A 913 -33.93 -58.97 4.50
N TYR A 914 -32.77 -58.80 3.85
CA TYR A 914 -31.61 -58.10 4.42
C TYR A 914 -31.43 -56.70 3.82
N VAL A 915 -30.76 -55.81 4.56
CA VAL A 915 -30.41 -54.45 4.14
C VAL A 915 -29.00 -54.11 4.58
N GLY A 916 -28.25 -53.39 3.75
CA GLY A 916 -26.93 -52.87 4.11
C GLY A 916 -27.06 -51.81 5.21
N GLN A 917 -26.29 -51.95 6.27
CA GLN A 917 -26.30 -51.06 7.44
C GLN A 917 -24.89 -50.60 7.77
N ALA A 918 -24.74 -49.33 8.14
CA ALA A 918 -23.50 -48.72 8.56
C ALA A 918 -23.67 -48.03 9.92
N LYS A 919 -22.63 -48.10 10.74
CA LYS A 919 -22.47 -47.36 11.99
C LYS A 919 -21.24 -46.48 11.89
N TYR A 920 -21.38 -45.19 12.14
CA TYR A 920 -20.32 -44.20 12.11
C TYR A 920 -19.99 -43.79 13.54
N LYS A 921 -18.73 -43.91 13.93
CA LYS A 921 -18.19 -43.52 15.24
C LYS A 921 -17.28 -42.30 15.07
N PHE A 922 -17.63 -41.18 15.69
CA PHE A 922 -16.77 -40.01 15.79
C PHE A 922 -16.24 -39.84 17.22
N ASP A 923 -14.94 -39.59 17.41
CA ASP A 923 -14.31 -39.26 18.69
C ASP A 923 -14.19 -37.73 18.78
N LEU A 924 -15.06 -37.12 19.58
CA LEU A 924 -15.13 -35.67 19.69
C LEU A 924 -13.98 -35.11 20.54
N VAL A 925 -13.56 -35.83 21.58
CA VAL A 925 -12.53 -35.36 22.51
C VAL A 925 -11.18 -35.30 21.80
N THR A 926 -10.78 -36.38 21.13
CA THR A 926 -9.47 -36.44 20.48
C THR A 926 -9.37 -35.41 19.34
N SER A 927 -10.42 -35.26 18.52
CA SER A 927 -10.41 -34.31 17.40
C SER A 927 -10.48 -32.84 17.86
N ILE A 928 -11.37 -32.51 18.81
CA ILE A 928 -11.48 -31.13 19.31
C ILE A 928 -10.27 -30.74 20.15
N GLU A 929 -9.64 -31.67 20.87
CA GLU A 929 -8.41 -31.38 21.64
C GLU A 929 -7.24 -31.06 20.73
N LYS A 930 -7.15 -31.74 19.58
CA LYS A 930 -6.12 -31.49 18.57
C LYS A 930 -6.27 -30.11 17.93
N GLU A 931 -7.49 -29.68 17.65
CA GLU A 931 -7.77 -28.39 16.99
C GLU A 931 -7.89 -27.22 17.98
N HIS A 932 -8.37 -27.48 19.19
CA HIS A 932 -8.69 -26.49 20.22
C HIS A 932 -8.22 -26.92 21.63
N PRO A 933 -6.90 -27.09 21.85
CA PRO A 933 -6.36 -27.62 23.11
C PRO A 933 -6.69 -26.75 24.34
N HIS A 934 -6.99 -25.47 24.14
CA HIS A 934 -7.35 -24.54 25.21
C HIS A 934 -8.65 -24.91 25.93
N LEU A 935 -9.63 -25.51 25.24
CA LEU A 935 -10.91 -25.93 25.84
C LEU A 935 -10.74 -26.99 26.93
N PHE A 936 -9.63 -27.73 26.88
CA PHE A 936 -9.32 -28.81 27.83
C PHE A 936 -8.08 -28.52 28.69
N LYS A 937 -7.55 -27.29 28.64
CA LYS A 937 -6.37 -26.90 29.40
C LYS A 937 -6.59 -27.12 30.90
N GLY A 938 -5.71 -27.90 31.53
CA GLY A 938 -5.79 -28.25 32.95
C GLY A 938 -6.73 -29.42 33.28
N LEU A 939 -7.45 -29.99 32.31
CA LEU A 939 -8.27 -31.18 32.48
C LEU A 939 -7.44 -32.43 32.17
N THR A 940 -7.37 -33.36 33.11
CA THR A 940 -6.48 -34.53 33.01
C THR A 940 -7.23 -35.83 32.73
N THR A 941 -8.56 -35.83 32.76
CA THR A 941 -9.39 -37.03 32.53
C THR A 941 -10.35 -36.85 31.35
N THR A 942 -10.60 -37.94 30.60
CA THR A 942 -11.58 -37.95 29.50
C THR A 942 -12.96 -37.50 29.97
N LYS A 943 -13.38 -37.92 31.17
CA LYS A 943 -14.67 -37.53 31.75
C LYS A 943 -14.81 -36.00 31.89
N GLN A 944 -13.79 -35.31 32.39
CA GLN A 944 -13.80 -33.85 32.51
C GLN A 944 -13.94 -33.17 31.15
N LYS A 945 -13.22 -33.69 30.14
CA LYS A 945 -13.30 -33.19 28.76
C LYS A 945 -14.69 -33.42 28.16
N VAL A 946 -15.29 -34.58 28.40
CA VAL A 946 -16.66 -34.90 27.98
C VAL A 946 -17.69 -34.02 28.66
N ASP A 947 -17.54 -33.75 29.95
CA ASP A 947 -18.46 -32.88 30.70
C ASP A 947 -18.41 -31.44 30.13
N VAL A 948 -17.22 -30.95 29.74
CA VAL A 948 -17.07 -29.68 29.02
C VAL A 948 -17.73 -29.71 27.65
N LEU A 949 -17.52 -30.76 26.85
CA LEU A 949 -18.16 -30.89 25.53
C LEU A 949 -19.69 -30.97 25.64
N LYS A 950 -20.23 -31.73 26.60
CA LYS A 950 -21.66 -31.83 26.87
C LYS A 950 -22.25 -30.49 27.31
N ALA A 951 -21.48 -29.61 27.96
CA ALA A 951 -21.94 -28.28 28.33
C ALA A 951 -21.84 -27.25 27.18
N LYS A 952 -20.86 -27.41 26.28
CA LYS A 952 -20.51 -26.39 25.28
C LYS A 952 -21.00 -26.70 23.86
N ILE A 953 -21.17 -27.96 23.44
CA ILE A 953 -21.66 -28.25 22.08
C ILE A 953 -23.10 -27.77 21.94
N GLN A 954 -23.36 -26.93 20.94
CA GLN A 954 -24.66 -26.37 20.62
C GLN A 954 -25.35 -27.11 19.48
N GLU A 955 -24.60 -27.54 18.47
CA GLU A 955 -25.17 -28.21 17.30
C GLU A 955 -24.29 -29.36 16.82
N LEU A 956 -24.93 -30.43 16.34
CA LEU A 956 -24.28 -31.55 15.65
C LEU A 956 -25.09 -31.92 14.41
N LYS A 957 -24.44 -31.94 13.25
CA LYS A 957 -25.05 -32.32 11.95
C LYS A 957 -24.26 -33.48 11.36
N PHE A 958 -24.86 -34.66 11.39
CA PHE A 958 -24.30 -35.82 10.70
C PHE A 958 -24.83 -35.83 9.26
N ASN A 959 -23.94 -35.63 8.30
CA ASN A 959 -24.27 -35.51 6.89
C ASN A 959 -23.75 -36.71 6.10
N VAL A 960 -24.60 -37.20 5.20
CA VAL A 960 -24.27 -38.29 4.28
C VAL A 960 -24.70 -37.87 2.87
N TRP A 961 -23.76 -37.76 1.95
CA TRP A 961 -24.03 -37.59 0.53
C TRP A 961 -24.19 -38.97 -0.09
N ALA A 962 -25.42 -39.29 -0.50
CA ALA A 962 -25.75 -40.60 -1.02
C ALA A 962 -26.84 -40.53 -2.10
N ARG A 963 -26.98 -41.62 -2.86
CA ARG A 963 -28.12 -41.87 -3.75
C ARG A 963 -28.56 -43.33 -3.67
N GLY A 964 -29.84 -43.56 -3.91
CA GLY A 964 -30.42 -44.91 -3.95
C GLY A 964 -30.29 -45.56 -5.33
N GLU A 965 -30.20 -46.88 -5.35
CA GLU A 965 -30.33 -47.70 -6.57
C GLU A 965 -31.25 -48.90 -6.23
N GLY A 966 -32.45 -48.94 -6.81
CA GLY A 966 -33.42 -50.01 -6.57
C GLY A 966 -34.14 -49.97 -5.21
N THR A 967 -33.94 -48.92 -4.40
CA THR A 967 -34.81 -48.47 -3.28
C THR A 967 -35.63 -47.30 -3.79
N ASN A 968 -36.85 -47.02 -3.29
CA ASN A 968 -37.68 -45.82 -3.59
C ASN A 968 -37.01 -44.44 -3.26
N GLY A 969 -35.72 -44.28 -3.46
CA GLY A 969 -34.92 -43.11 -3.12
C GLY A 969 -34.69 -42.89 -1.62
N ASN A 970 -35.28 -43.67 -0.70
CA ASN A 970 -35.18 -43.35 0.73
C ASN A 970 -34.11 -44.14 1.50
N ILE A 971 -33.53 -43.50 2.51
CA ILE A 971 -32.68 -44.10 3.56
C ILE A 971 -33.23 -43.81 4.95
N GLN A 972 -32.77 -44.59 5.94
CA GLN A 972 -33.01 -44.32 7.36
C GLN A 972 -31.70 -43.93 8.05
N ILE A 973 -31.72 -42.81 8.75
CA ILE A 973 -30.62 -42.32 9.59
C ILE A 973 -31.08 -42.28 11.05
N GLY A 974 -30.22 -42.69 11.98
CA GLY A 974 -30.46 -42.61 13.41
C GLY A 974 -29.17 -42.42 14.21
N SER A 975 -29.29 -42.38 15.53
CA SER A 975 -28.17 -42.23 16.46
C SER A 975 -28.41 -43.05 17.72
N SER A 976 -27.37 -43.32 18.53
CA SER A 976 -27.60 -43.82 19.89
C SER A 976 -27.81 -42.65 20.86
N LEU A 977 -28.45 -42.95 21.99
CA LEU A 977 -28.33 -42.08 23.17
C LEU A 977 -27.00 -42.38 23.89
N SER A 978 -26.53 -41.42 24.68
CA SER A 978 -25.31 -41.48 25.47
C SER A 978 -25.28 -42.74 26.32
N ASN A 979 -24.30 -43.60 26.08
CA ASN A 979 -24.08 -44.88 26.76
C ASN A 979 -25.25 -45.87 26.64
N VAL A 980 -26.15 -45.69 25.66
CA VAL A 980 -27.27 -46.58 25.39
C VAL A 980 -27.00 -47.33 24.10
N ASP A 981 -27.05 -48.66 24.15
CA ASP A 981 -26.72 -49.51 22.99
C ASP A 981 -27.85 -49.59 21.93
N ALA A 982 -29.01 -49.01 22.17
CA ALA A 982 -30.12 -49.02 21.23
C ALA A 982 -29.93 -48.01 20.07
N ILE A 983 -30.37 -48.39 18.86
CA ILE A 983 -30.51 -47.46 17.73
C ILE A 983 -31.78 -46.64 17.95
N ASP A 984 -31.61 -45.39 18.38
CA ASP A 984 -32.66 -44.44 18.72
C ASP A 984 -32.92 -43.41 17.60
N THR A 985 -34.05 -42.70 17.70
CA THR A 985 -34.47 -41.57 16.82
C THR A 985 -34.22 -41.84 15.33
N ARG A 986 -35.07 -42.64 14.69
CA ARG A 986 -34.92 -42.99 13.26
C ARG A 986 -35.66 -41.98 12.38
N GLN A 987 -34.95 -41.35 11.46
CA GLN A 987 -35.50 -40.44 10.45
C GLN A 987 -35.41 -41.10 9.07
N THR A 988 -36.48 -40.99 8.29
CA THR A 988 -36.45 -41.39 6.87
C THR A 988 -36.11 -40.17 6.04
N LYS A 989 -35.10 -40.27 5.17
CA LYS A 989 -34.62 -39.19 4.30
C LYS A 989 -34.71 -39.66 2.86
N ASP A 990 -35.12 -38.77 1.96
CA ASP A 990 -35.12 -39.01 0.53
C ASP A 990 -33.78 -38.55 -0.06
N ILE A 991 -33.13 -39.46 -0.77
CA ILE A 991 -31.87 -39.26 -1.48
C ILE A 991 -32.01 -39.54 -2.98
N GLY A 992 -33.23 -39.83 -3.46
CA GLY A 992 -33.52 -40.09 -4.87
C GLY A 992 -32.88 -41.35 -5.47
N GLU A 993 -33.31 -41.69 -6.67
CA GLU A 993 -32.70 -42.72 -7.54
C GLU A 993 -32.03 -42.09 -8.77
N THR A 994 -31.46 -40.91 -8.59
CA THR A 994 -30.84 -40.15 -9.68
C THR A 994 -29.36 -40.51 -9.82
N THR A 995 -28.68 -39.91 -10.80
CA THR A 995 -27.21 -39.96 -10.91
C THR A 995 -26.50 -39.01 -9.95
N GLU A 996 -27.22 -38.07 -9.35
CA GLU A 996 -26.69 -37.04 -8.45
C GLU A 996 -26.75 -37.51 -6.99
N PHE A 997 -25.77 -37.13 -6.19
CA PHE A 997 -25.78 -37.43 -4.75
C PHE A 997 -26.60 -36.37 -4.01
N ALA A 998 -27.50 -36.82 -3.14
CA ALA A 998 -28.29 -35.98 -2.26
C ALA A 998 -27.76 -36.04 -0.83
N GLN A 999 -27.76 -34.90 -0.14
CA GLN A 999 -27.37 -34.81 1.26
C GLN A 999 -28.53 -35.25 2.16
N ALA A 1000 -28.28 -36.27 2.97
CA ALA A 1000 -29.17 -36.67 4.05
C ALA A 1000 -28.54 -36.33 5.41
N GLU A 1001 -29.25 -35.50 6.17
CA GLU A 1001 -28.77 -34.96 7.44
C GLU A 1001 -29.55 -35.54 8.63
N PHE A 1002 -28.82 -35.85 9.70
CA PHE A 1002 -29.35 -36.01 11.05
C PHE A 1002 -28.88 -34.86 11.94
N TYR A 1003 -29.82 -33.99 12.32
CA TYR A 1003 -29.52 -32.73 13.01
C TYR A 1003 -29.93 -32.76 14.48
N SER A 1004 -28.95 -32.49 15.36
CA SER A 1004 -29.16 -32.13 16.76
C SER A 1004 -28.97 -30.63 16.91
N SER A 1005 -30.07 -29.89 17.09
CA SER A 1005 -30.11 -28.43 16.91
C SER A 1005 -29.92 -27.61 18.19
N ASN A 1006 -29.58 -28.24 19.31
CA ASN A 1006 -29.29 -27.56 20.57
C ASN A 1006 -28.45 -28.44 21.50
N ASN A 1007 -27.86 -27.81 22.52
CA ASN A 1007 -27.01 -28.47 23.50
C ASN A 1007 -27.65 -29.70 24.15
N TYR A 1008 -28.93 -29.61 24.54
CA TYR A 1008 -29.64 -30.72 25.15
C TYR A 1008 -29.73 -31.95 24.23
N ALA A 1009 -30.03 -31.74 22.94
CA ALA A 1009 -30.08 -32.80 21.95
C ALA A 1009 -28.68 -33.38 21.67
N CYS A 1010 -27.64 -32.56 21.66
CA CYS A 1010 -26.26 -33.00 21.43
C CYS A 1010 -25.71 -33.78 22.62
N ALA A 1011 -25.78 -33.24 23.83
CA ALA A 1011 -25.22 -33.81 25.05
C ALA A 1011 -25.75 -35.23 25.34
N ARG A 1012 -27.01 -35.48 25.00
CA ARG A 1012 -27.66 -36.80 25.13
C ARG A 1012 -27.18 -37.86 24.15
N ARG A 1013 -26.28 -37.53 23.21
CA ARG A 1013 -25.70 -38.46 22.22
C ARG A 1013 -24.20 -38.71 22.40
N ILE A 1014 -23.53 -37.88 23.21
CA ILE A 1014 -22.08 -38.00 23.47
C ILE A 1014 -21.88 -39.03 24.60
N ASN A 1015 -21.17 -40.12 24.32
CA ASN A 1015 -20.82 -41.16 25.29
C ASN A 1015 -19.77 -40.66 26.30
N ASP A 1016 -19.61 -41.37 27.40
CA ASP A 1016 -18.67 -40.99 28.47
C ASP A 1016 -17.19 -41.14 28.05
N ASP A 1017 -16.93 -41.87 26.97
CA ASP A 1017 -15.61 -41.97 26.33
C ASP A 1017 -15.34 -40.84 25.31
N GLY A 1018 -16.28 -39.91 25.13
CA GLY A 1018 -16.16 -38.79 24.20
C GLY A 1018 -16.60 -39.10 22.77
N THR A 1019 -17.17 -40.28 22.52
CA THR A 1019 -17.57 -40.70 21.19
C THR A 1019 -19.06 -40.50 20.94
N ILE A 1020 -19.43 -40.39 19.67
CA ILE A 1020 -20.83 -40.37 19.22
C ILE A 1020 -21.04 -41.41 18.12
N LEU A 1021 -22.20 -42.07 18.13
CA LEU A 1021 -22.55 -43.14 17.18
C LEU A 1021 -23.77 -42.74 16.34
N TYR A 1022 -23.59 -42.74 15.03
CA TYR A 1022 -24.65 -42.62 14.04
C TYR A 1022 -24.87 -43.92 13.30
N TRP A 1023 -26.09 -44.13 12.84
CA TRP A 1023 -26.51 -45.33 12.12
C TRP A 1023 -27.20 -44.96 10.83
N LEU A 1024 -26.93 -45.70 9.76
CA LEU A 1024 -27.46 -45.50 8.43
C LEU A 1024 -27.87 -46.85 7.82
N ARG A 1025 -28.99 -46.88 7.10
CA ARG A 1025 -29.36 -48.00 6.23
C ARG A 1025 -30.28 -47.58 5.08
N GLY A 1026 -30.49 -48.48 4.12
CA GLY A 1026 -31.60 -48.37 3.15
C GLY A 1026 -32.99 -48.46 3.80
N SER A 1027 -33.98 -47.73 3.27
CA SER A 1027 -35.33 -47.64 3.87
C SER A 1027 -36.19 -48.90 3.71
N THR A 1028 -36.05 -49.63 2.60
CA THR A 1028 -36.88 -50.79 2.25
C THR A 1028 -36.10 -52.09 2.33
N VAL A 1029 -36.65 -53.04 3.09
CA VAL A 1029 -36.28 -54.45 3.03
C VAL A 1029 -37.11 -55.08 1.91
N SER A 1030 -36.48 -55.66 0.89
CA SER A 1030 -37.19 -56.25 -0.26
C SER A 1030 -37.12 -57.78 -0.25
N ASP A 1031 -38.22 -58.41 -0.64
CA ASP A 1031 -38.29 -59.86 -0.91
C ASP A 1031 -37.94 -60.18 -2.38
N SER A 1032 -37.64 -59.18 -3.21
CA SER A 1032 -37.24 -59.33 -4.62
C SER A 1032 -35.77 -59.00 -4.88
N LEU A 1033 -35.15 -59.67 -5.86
CA LEU A 1033 -33.77 -59.42 -6.31
C LEU A 1033 -33.73 -58.58 -7.60
N PRO A 1034 -32.70 -57.73 -7.82
CA PRO A 1034 -31.59 -57.45 -6.90
C PRO A 1034 -32.01 -56.60 -5.71
N GLN A 1035 -31.35 -56.79 -4.56
CA GLN A 1035 -31.64 -56.01 -3.37
C GLN A 1035 -31.29 -54.52 -3.58
N PRO A 1036 -32.06 -53.61 -2.98
CA PRO A 1036 -31.77 -52.19 -3.02
C PRO A 1036 -30.40 -51.82 -2.42
N LYS A 1037 -29.73 -50.81 -2.98
CA LYS A 1037 -28.39 -50.37 -2.54
C LYS A 1037 -28.36 -48.87 -2.26
N VAL A 1038 -27.52 -48.47 -1.31
CA VAL A 1038 -27.21 -47.06 -1.02
C VAL A 1038 -25.79 -46.81 -1.49
N ILE A 1039 -25.60 -45.84 -2.39
CA ILE A 1039 -24.29 -45.44 -2.92
C ILE A 1039 -23.89 -44.16 -2.18
N ILE A 1040 -22.74 -44.18 -1.50
CA ILE A 1040 -22.28 -43.13 -0.58
C ILE A 1040 -21.00 -42.51 -1.14
N ASP A 1041 -21.01 -41.19 -1.30
CA ASP A 1041 -19.91 -40.38 -1.83
C ASP A 1041 -19.09 -39.74 -0.72
N TYR A 1042 -19.75 -39.14 0.28
CA TYR A 1042 -19.05 -38.43 1.36
C TYR A 1042 -19.84 -38.47 2.67
N VAL A 1043 -19.13 -38.52 3.80
CA VAL A 1043 -19.73 -38.50 5.14
C VAL A 1043 -18.92 -37.60 6.07
N ASN A 1044 -19.61 -36.70 6.76
CA ASN A 1044 -19.00 -35.85 7.78
C ASN A 1044 -19.91 -35.66 9.01
N LEU A 1045 -19.31 -35.13 10.07
CA LEU A 1045 -19.99 -34.61 11.25
C LEU A 1045 -19.57 -33.16 11.45
N GLU A 1046 -20.48 -32.22 11.26
CA GLU A 1046 -20.27 -30.83 11.62
C GLU A 1046 -20.67 -30.60 13.07
N TYR A 1047 -19.87 -29.82 13.81
CA TYR A 1047 -20.19 -29.40 15.16
C TYR A 1047 -20.14 -27.89 15.29
N THR A 1048 -21.00 -27.36 16.16
CA THR A 1048 -20.89 -25.99 16.67
C THR A 1048 -20.83 -26.06 18.19
N LEU A 1049 -19.85 -25.41 18.82
CA LEU A 1049 -19.74 -25.29 20.27
C LEU A 1049 -19.72 -23.82 20.68
N SER A 1050 -20.33 -23.52 21.81
CA SER A 1050 -20.26 -22.22 22.46
C SER A 1050 -18.94 -22.13 23.21
N ASP A 1051 -18.10 -21.19 22.82
CA ASP A 1051 -16.91 -20.83 23.56
C ASP A 1051 -17.08 -19.46 24.22
N LYS A 1052 -16.51 -19.36 25.41
CA LYS A 1052 -16.46 -18.15 26.21
C LYS A 1052 -15.00 -17.91 26.52
N PRO A 1053 -14.30 -17.10 25.72
CA PRO A 1053 -12.90 -16.79 25.96
C PRO A 1053 -12.64 -16.25 27.38
N SER A 1054 -13.66 -15.65 28.00
CA SER A 1054 -13.67 -15.19 29.40
C SER A 1054 -13.53 -16.30 30.45
N ASP A 1055 -13.91 -17.56 30.16
CA ASP A 1055 -13.79 -18.69 31.09
C ASP A 1055 -12.33 -19.10 31.36
N TYR A 1056 -11.40 -18.69 30.50
CA TYR A 1056 -10.01 -19.19 30.47
C TYR A 1056 -8.95 -18.09 30.68
N VAL A 1057 -9.38 -16.84 30.88
CA VAL A 1057 -8.52 -15.70 31.24
C VAL A 1057 -8.62 -15.48 32.75
N VAL A 1058 -7.48 -15.40 33.45
CA VAL A 1058 -7.44 -15.05 34.88
C VAL A 1058 -8.10 -13.68 35.06
N ALA A 1059 -9.28 -13.65 35.67
CA ALA A 1059 -10.06 -12.44 35.82
C ALA A 1059 -9.29 -11.41 36.66
N LYS A 1060 -9.33 -10.14 36.23
CA LYS A 1060 -8.77 -8.96 36.93
C LYS A 1060 -9.34 -8.73 38.34
N THR A 1061 -10.28 -9.56 38.78
CA THR A 1061 -10.89 -9.57 40.12
C THR A 1061 -10.22 -10.56 41.07
N ASP A 1062 -9.26 -11.36 40.60
CA ASP A 1062 -8.42 -12.17 41.45
C ASP A 1062 -7.63 -11.25 42.40
N ALA A 1063 -7.83 -11.44 43.70
CA ALA A 1063 -7.25 -10.62 44.75
C ALA A 1063 -5.72 -10.56 44.66
N THR A 1064 -5.11 -11.59 44.07
CA THR A 1064 -3.66 -11.73 43.89
C THR A 1064 -3.12 -10.79 42.79
N TYR A 1065 -3.87 -10.58 41.71
CA TYR A 1065 -3.51 -9.69 40.60
C TYR A 1065 -3.75 -8.21 40.95
N LEU A 1066 -4.87 -7.91 41.63
CA LEU A 1066 -5.19 -6.54 42.09
C LEU A 1066 -4.19 -6.02 43.13
N ALA A 1067 -3.69 -6.89 44.01
CA ALA A 1067 -2.67 -6.54 45.00
C ALA A 1067 -1.30 -6.20 44.37
N ALA A 1068 -0.96 -6.83 43.24
CA ALA A 1068 0.29 -6.58 42.53
C ALA A 1068 0.25 -5.29 41.68
N VAL A 1069 -0.86 -5.03 41.01
CA VAL A 1069 -1.04 -3.87 40.10
C VAL A 1069 -1.29 -2.55 40.86
N ALA A 1070 -1.91 -2.60 42.04
CA ALA A 1070 -2.11 -1.41 42.87
C ALA A 1070 -0.79 -0.87 43.45
N LYS A 1071 0.19 -1.74 43.73
CA LYS A 1071 1.49 -1.36 44.31
C LYS A 1071 2.41 -0.62 43.34
N THR A 1072 2.34 -0.89 42.04
CA THR A 1072 3.24 -0.29 41.03
C THR A 1072 2.76 1.07 40.52
N LYS A 1073 1.44 1.34 40.50
CA LYS A 1073 0.89 2.62 40.01
C LYS A 1073 0.85 3.75 41.04
N GLU A 1074 0.97 3.46 42.33
CA GLU A 1074 1.10 4.51 43.35
C GLU A 1074 2.53 5.05 43.47
N LEU A 1075 3.56 4.25 43.20
CA LEU A 1075 4.96 4.61 43.45
C LEU A 1075 5.49 5.80 42.62
N ASP A 1076 4.96 6.04 41.43
CA ASP A 1076 5.42 7.13 40.55
C ASP A 1076 4.72 8.48 40.79
N ARG A 1077 3.58 8.52 41.49
CA ARG A 1077 2.85 9.78 41.75
C ARG A 1077 3.40 10.60 42.92
N TYR A 1078 4.38 10.08 43.67
CA TYR A 1078 4.90 10.70 44.91
C TYR A 1078 6.38 11.12 44.83
N LYS A 1079 6.95 11.24 43.62
CA LYS A 1079 8.36 11.62 43.42
C LYS A 1079 8.51 13.14 43.21
N GLU A 1080 9.29 13.81 44.06
CA GLU A 1080 9.64 15.25 43.92
C GLU A 1080 11.06 15.44 43.35
N TYR A 1081 11.25 16.48 42.51
CA TYR A 1081 12.52 16.79 41.82
C TYR A 1081 13.01 18.22 42.11
N PHE A 1082 14.33 18.41 42.15
CA PHE A 1082 14.99 19.71 42.37
C PHE A 1082 15.52 20.35 41.07
N SER A 1083 15.50 21.68 40.98
CA SER A 1083 16.02 22.46 39.83
C SER A 1083 17.56 22.52 39.77
N LYS A 1084 18.13 22.54 38.56
CA LYS A 1084 19.58 22.55 38.28
C LYS A 1084 20.23 23.93 38.53
N ASP A 1085 21.48 23.92 39.01
CA ASP A 1085 22.46 25.03 39.08
C ASP A 1085 22.23 26.16 40.11
N THR A 1086 22.39 25.87 41.41
CA THR A 1086 22.56 26.91 42.45
C THR A 1086 23.89 26.72 43.22
N SER A 1087 24.71 27.76 43.31
CA SER A 1087 25.96 27.77 44.11
C SER A 1087 25.64 27.92 45.60
N LEU A 1088 26.19 27.08 46.48
CA LEU A 1088 25.72 26.90 47.86
C LEU A 1088 26.62 27.50 48.96
N GLY A 1089 27.49 28.48 48.65
CA GLY A 1089 28.19 29.27 49.67
C GLY A 1089 29.66 29.60 49.34
N VAL A 1090 30.23 30.58 50.05
CA VAL A 1090 31.59 31.13 49.86
C VAL A 1090 32.49 30.93 51.09
N ASP A 1091 33.74 30.53 50.83
CA ASP A 1091 34.96 30.49 51.69
C ASP A 1091 34.71 30.52 53.22
N THR A 1092 34.72 29.37 53.89
CA THR A 1092 34.86 29.32 55.36
C THR A 1092 35.63 28.09 55.85
N ILE A 1093 36.40 28.28 56.93
CA ILE A 1093 37.25 27.27 57.57
C ILE A 1093 36.37 26.44 58.51
N ASN A 1094 36.32 25.12 58.32
CA ASN A 1094 35.62 24.15 59.18
C ASN A 1094 34.22 24.60 59.66
N GLN A 1095 33.23 24.67 58.76
CA GLN A 1095 31.83 24.82 59.16
C GLN A 1095 31.10 23.48 59.23
N THR A 1096 30.25 23.39 60.25
CA THR A 1096 29.63 22.16 60.75
C THR A 1096 28.35 21.71 60.03
N THR A 1097 27.85 22.41 58.99
CA THR A 1097 26.68 22.00 58.15
C THR A 1097 26.72 22.74 56.80
N ILE A 1098 26.40 22.08 55.67
CA ILE A 1098 26.31 22.70 54.33
C ILE A 1098 25.01 23.53 54.24
N PRO A 1099 25.06 24.87 54.09
CA PRO A 1099 23.87 25.70 54.03
C PRO A 1099 23.21 25.62 52.64
N PHE A 1100 21.89 25.42 52.60
CA PHE A 1100 21.12 25.48 51.36
C PHE A 1100 20.53 26.89 51.15
N GLY A 1101 20.74 27.48 49.97
CA GLY A 1101 20.26 28.82 49.64
C GLY A 1101 18.73 28.89 49.47
N THR A 1102 18.15 30.09 49.63
CA THR A 1102 16.70 30.35 49.53
C THR A 1102 16.10 30.12 48.13
N SER A 1103 16.92 29.82 47.11
CA SER A 1103 16.53 29.65 45.72
C SER A 1103 16.31 28.20 45.26
N MET A 1104 16.39 27.21 46.17
CA MET A 1104 16.02 25.82 45.84
C MET A 1104 14.49 25.69 45.72
N GLY A 1105 13.98 25.59 44.49
CA GLY A 1105 12.57 25.32 44.23
C GLY A 1105 12.23 23.84 44.39
N LEU A 1106 11.41 23.50 45.39
CA LEU A 1106 10.75 22.19 45.54
C LEU A 1106 9.48 22.18 44.66
N HIS A 1107 9.39 21.25 43.71
CA HIS A 1107 8.20 21.04 42.87
C HIS A 1107 7.52 19.72 43.21
N GLY A 1108 6.32 19.79 43.80
CA GLY A 1108 5.52 18.60 44.17
C GLY A 1108 4.79 18.70 45.52
N THR A 1109 4.21 17.58 45.95
CA THR A 1109 3.53 17.42 47.26
C THR A 1109 4.55 17.21 48.39
N ARG A 1110 4.81 18.26 49.16
CA ARG A 1110 5.96 18.42 50.08
C ARG A 1110 6.07 17.35 51.17
N ALA A 1111 6.84 16.28 50.92
CA ALA A 1111 7.20 15.26 51.90
C ALA A 1111 8.34 15.68 52.86
N VAL A 1112 9.04 16.79 52.56
CA VAL A 1112 10.04 17.41 53.43
C VAL A 1112 9.97 18.94 53.42
N THR A 1113 10.56 19.57 54.44
CA THR A 1113 10.81 21.01 54.51
C THR A 1113 12.31 21.29 54.65
N LEU A 1114 12.79 22.38 54.07
CA LEU A 1114 14.22 22.73 54.05
C LEU A 1114 14.44 24.06 54.78
N ASN A 1115 15.27 24.06 55.83
CA ASN A 1115 15.61 25.27 56.57
C ASN A 1115 17.09 25.27 56.96
N GLY A 1116 17.83 26.30 56.52
CA GLY A 1116 19.21 26.56 56.97
C GLY A 1116 20.23 25.44 56.74
N GLY A 1117 20.06 24.57 55.73
CA GLY A 1117 20.96 23.41 55.54
C GLY A 1117 20.40 22.05 55.98
N VAL A 1118 19.19 22.03 56.57
CA VAL A 1118 18.60 20.85 57.20
C VAL A 1118 17.27 20.50 56.55
N PHE A 1119 17.13 19.27 56.06
CA PHE A 1119 15.87 18.70 55.60
C PHE A 1119 15.11 18.14 56.81
N THR A 1120 13.83 18.45 56.95
CA THR A 1120 12.95 17.88 57.97
C THR A 1120 11.79 17.17 57.29
N ALA A 1121 11.68 15.86 57.50
CA ALA A 1121 10.63 15.03 56.92
C ALA A 1121 9.27 15.41 57.51
N THR A 1122 8.33 15.82 56.66
CA THR A 1122 6.93 16.06 57.05
C THR A 1122 6.07 14.80 56.91
N LYS A 1123 6.60 13.79 56.20
CA LYS A 1123 6.03 12.46 55.98
C LYS A 1123 7.15 11.41 55.90
N GLN A 1124 6.82 10.14 56.01
CA GLN A 1124 7.80 9.07 55.82
C GLN A 1124 8.31 9.09 54.37
N CYS A 1125 9.63 9.15 54.17
CA CYS A 1125 10.20 9.30 52.83
C CYS A 1125 11.62 8.75 52.72
N LYS A 1126 12.04 8.43 51.48
CA LYS A 1126 13.41 8.15 51.06
C LYS A 1126 13.95 9.34 50.29
N LEU A 1127 15.21 9.69 50.53
CA LEU A 1127 15.87 10.78 49.81
C LEU A 1127 17.12 10.26 49.13
N LEU A 1128 17.44 10.78 47.95
CA LEU A 1128 18.68 10.51 47.22
C LEU A 1128 19.26 11.82 46.69
N PHE A 1129 20.58 12.01 46.74
CA PHE A 1129 21.27 13.25 46.37
C PHE A 1129 22.65 12.99 45.75
N ASP A 1130 23.10 13.95 44.95
CA ASP A 1130 24.46 14.00 44.39
C ASP A 1130 25.03 15.44 44.45
N PHE A 1131 26.35 15.57 44.68
CA PHE A 1131 27.04 16.84 44.91
C PHE A 1131 28.31 16.99 44.04
N SER A 1132 28.84 18.20 43.97
CA SER A 1132 30.16 18.56 43.40
C SER A 1132 30.84 19.57 44.31
N ILE A 1133 32.17 19.51 44.45
CA ILE A 1133 32.95 20.36 45.37
C ILE A 1133 34.19 20.91 44.65
N LYS A 1134 34.44 22.20 44.84
CA LYS A 1134 35.61 22.93 44.33
C LYS A 1134 36.42 23.50 45.49
N MET A 1135 37.76 23.45 45.42
CA MET A 1135 38.66 23.86 46.52
C MET A 1135 39.65 24.97 46.13
N ARG A 1136 40.23 25.64 47.13
CA ARG A 1136 41.23 26.72 46.96
C ARG A 1136 42.55 26.39 47.68
N GLY A 1137 43.60 26.03 46.93
CA GLY A 1137 45.01 26.02 47.37
C GLY A 1137 45.56 24.75 48.04
N ASN A 1138 46.57 24.17 47.38
CA ASN A 1138 47.71 23.34 47.85
C ASN A 1138 47.68 21.78 47.98
N ASP A 1139 48.40 21.17 47.02
CA ASP A 1139 49.56 20.26 47.07
C ASP A 1139 49.56 18.86 47.72
N LYS A 1140 48.59 18.47 48.56
CA LYS A 1140 48.60 17.12 49.17
C LYS A 1140 47.45 16.23 48.72
N ILE A 1141 47.81 14.96 48.48
CA ILE A 1141 46.90 13.86 48.14
C ILE A 1141 46.23 13.40 49.43
N GLY A 1142 44.96 13.75 49.62
CA GLY A 1142 44.11 13.28 50.72
C GLY A 1142 42.65 13.23 50.28
N TYR A 1143 41.92 12.19 50.68
CA TYR A 1143 40.51 12.00 50.37
C TYR A 1143 39.64 12.91 51.26
N ILE A 1144 38.67 13.59 50.67
CA ILE A 1144 37.68 14.43 51.38
C ILE A 1144 36.31 13.76 51.30
N TYR A 1145 35.55 13.81 52.39
CA TYR A 1145 34.27 13.12 52.52
C TYR A 1145 33.14 14.09 52.90
N VAL A 1146 32.03 14.02 52.17
CA VAL A 1146 30.73 14.57 52.60
C VAL A 1146 29.98 13.45 53.31
N LYS A 1147 29.47 13.74 54.50
CA LYS A 1147 28.82 12.75 55.36
C LYS A 1147 27.39 13.20 55.69
N PRO A 1148 26.38 12.32 55.51
CA PRO A 1148 25.01 12.58 55.96
C PRO A 1148 24.89 12.37 57.48
N TYR A 1149 24.13 13.25 58.12
CA TYR A 1149 23.78 13.18 59.54
C TYR A 1149 22.25 13.17 59.66
N LYS A 1150 21.70 12.08 60.21
CA LYS A 1150 20.27 11.93 60.49
C LYS A 1150 20.04 12.21 61.97
N ASN A 1151 19.15 13.14 62.31
CA ASN A 1151 18.86 13.55 63.70
C ASN A 1151 20.10 13.93 64.50
N GLY A 1152 21.11 14.51 63.84
CA GLY A 1152 22.38 14.90 64.44
C GLY A 1152 23.38 13.76 64.62
N GLU A 1153 23.01 12.51 64.32
CA GLU A 1153 23.90 11.34 64.35
C GLU A 1153 24.39 10.97 62.95
N LYS A 1154 25.65 10.56 62.85
CA LYS A 1154 26.28 10.19 61.57
C LYS A 1154 25.67 8.88 61.06
N VAL A 1155 25.22 8.87 59.81
CA VAL A 1155 24.61 7.70 59.17
C VAL A 1155 25.71 6.82 58.58
N ASP A 1156 26.21 5.86 59.38
CA ASP A 1156 27.20 4.83 59.03
C ASP A 1156 28.63 5.33 58.67
N GLU A 1157 29.66 4.50 58.89
CA GLU A 1157 31.05 4.80 58.54
C GLU A 1157 31.37 4.54 57.06
N GLU A 1158 30.64 3.63 56.40
CA GLU A 1158 30.86 3.24 54.99
C GLU A 1158 30.12 4.13 53.97
N ALA A 1159 29.17 4.97 54.40
CA ALA A 1159 28.44 5.92 53.54
C ALA A 1159 29.29 7.16 53.20
N CYS A 1160 30.47 6.93 52.64
CA CYS A 1160 31.48 7.93 52.35
C CYS A 1160 31.65 8.11 50.83
N ALA A 1161 31.36 9.30 50.31
CA ALA A 1161 31.77 9.69 48.95
C ALA A 1161 33.28 10.00 48.96
N ALA A 1162 34.12 9.11 48.43
CA ALA A 1162 35.55 9.35 48.28
C ALA A 1162 35.82 10.23 47.04
N VAL A 1163 36.38 11.43 47.23
CA VAL A 1163 36.87 12.26 46.12
C VAL A 1163 38.33 11.87 45.83
N GLY A 1164 38.58 11.22 44.68
CA GLY A 1164 39.93 10.87 44.22
C GLY A 1164 40.64 12.06 43.55
N GLY A 1165 41.90 12.33 43.92
CA GLY A 1165 42.67 13.45 43.36
C GLY A 1165 43.64 13.02 42.24
N PHE A 1166 43.63 13.75 41.11
CA PHE A 1166 44.74 13.78 40.14
C PHE A 1166 45.41 15.16 40.13
N ARG A 1167 46.75 15.19 40.02
CA ARG A 1167 47.54 16.41 39.80
C ARG A 1167 47.53 16.80 38.31
N ASP A 1168 47.43 18.10 38.03
CA ASP A 1168 48.23 18.75 36.98
C ASP A 1168 49.39 19.51 37.65
N SER A 1169 50.56 19.55 37.03
CA SER A 1169 51.78 20.18 37.56
C SER A 1169 51.97 21.64 37.14
N THR A 1170 50.89 22.37 36.86
CA THR A 1170 50.94 23.73 36.28
C THR A 1170 50.19 24.81 37.06
N GLY A 1171 49.62 24.50 38.23
CA GLY A 1171 49.05 25.52 39.12
C GLY A 1171 47.73 26.13 38.62
N ALA A 1172 46.98 25.42 37.78
CA ALA A 1172 45.66 25.82 37.33
C ALA A 1172 44.56 25.32 38.30
N THR A 1173 43.51 26.13 38.50
CA THR A 1173 42.28 25.76 39.22
C THR A 1173 41.61 24.56 38.55
N ALA A 1174 41.76 23.36 39.11
CA ALA A 1174 41.06 22.16 38.67
C ALA A 1174 39.65 22.08 39.28
N THR A 1175 38.65 21.80 38.45
CA THR A 1175 37.30 21.40 38.89
C THR A 1175 37.33 19.87 38.96
N LEU A 1176 37.16 19.30 40.15
CA LEU A 1176 37.14 17.85 40.35
C LEU A 1176 35.70 17.35 40.13
N GLU A 1177 35.47 16.64 39.04
CA GLU A 1177 34.23 15.90 38.77
C GLU A 1177 34.42 14.43 39.18
N PHE A 1178 33.37 13.83 39.74
CA PHE A 1178 33.40 12.47 40.28
C PHE A 1178 33.75 11.44 39.18
N GLN A 1179 34.77 10.62 39.43
CA GLN A 1179 35.04 9.38 38.68
C GLN A 1179 35.02 8.20 39.65
N ASN A 1180 33.83 7.75 40.03
CA ASN A 1180 33.65 6.35 40.44
C ASN A 1180 32.24 5.88 40.07
N ASN A 1181 32.19 4.83 39.25
CA ASN A 1181 31.03 4.30 38.54
C ASN A 1181 30.14 3.39 39.42
N THR A 1182 29.77 3.84 40.62
CA THR A 1182 28.76 3.13 41.41
C THR A 1182 27.84 4.18 42.04
N PRO A 1183 26.53 4.17 41.74
CA PRO A 1183 25.59 4.95 42.54
C PRO A 1183 25.74 4.44 43.98
N LEU A 1184 26.13 5.30 44.92
CA LEU A 1184 26.01 4.98 46.34
C LEU A 1184 24.51 4.87 46.63
N LYS A 1185 23.97 3.66 46.46
CA LYS A 1185 22.65 3.24 46.89
C LYS A 1185 22.65 3.24 48.42
N TYR A 1186 22.52 4.39 49.07
CA TYR A 1186 21.85 4.49 50.38
C TYR A 1186 21.82 5.93 50.80
N ILE A 1187 20.64 6.54 50.80
CA ILE A 1187 20.39 7.72 51.64
C ILE A 1187 19.04 7.51 52.34
N ALA A 1188 19.06 7.84 53.62
CA ALA A 1188 18.25 7.27 54.70
C ALA A 1188 16.73 7.30 54.48
N GLU A 1189 16.06 6.26 54.98
CA GLU A 1189 14.62 6.31 55.28
C GLU A 1189 14.40 7.28 56.43
N LEU A 1190 13.63 8.33 56.20
CA LEU A 1190 13.24 9.30 57.21
C LEU A 1190 11.79 9.04 57.61
N ASN A 1191 11.53 8.91 58.90
CA ASN A 1191 10.18 8.97 59.43
C ASN A 1191 9.75 10.43 59.57
N THR A 1192 8.45 10.68 59.67
CA THR A 1192 7.93 12.02 59.94
C THR A 1192 8.58 12.63 61.18
N GLY A 1193 9.16 13.82 61.02
CA GLY A 1193 9.90 14.55 62.06
C GLY A 1193 11.40 14.32 62.05
N ASP A 1194 11.90 13.31 61.33
CA ASP A 1194 13.33 13.08 61.19
C ASP A 1194 14.00 14.23 60.40
N THR A 1195 15.21 14.57 60.81
CA THR A 1195 16.04 15.59 60.19
C THR A 1195 17.23 14.97 59.48
N LEU A 1196 17.63 15.54 58.35
CA LEU A 1196 18.79 15.13 57.58
C LEU A 1196 19.61 16.36 57.18
N GLU A 1197 20.89 16.37 57.53
CA GLU A 1197 21.84 17.43 57.16
C GLU A 1197 23.14 16.83 56.61
N PHE A 1198 23.86 17.61 55.80
CA PHE A 1198 25.12 17.16 55.20
C PHE A 1198 26.28 18.00 55.74
N LYS A 1199 27.37 17.34 56.12
CA LYS A 1199 28.57 17.98 56.68
C LYS A 1199 29.81 17.57 55.90
N VAL A 1200 30.77 18.49 55.80
CA VAL A 1200 32.07 18.21 55.18
C VAL A 1200 33.14 18.15 56.26
N GLU A 1201 33.92 17.08 56.28
CA GLU A 1201 35.04 16.91 57.22
C GLU A 1201 36.37 17.08 56.47
N ILE A 1202 37.12 18.15 56.80
CA ILE A 1202 38.45 18.46 56.23
C ILE A 1202 39.48 18.79 57.32
N GLY A 1203 40.77 18.69 56.98
CA GLY A 1203 41.86 19.06 57.87
C GLY A 1203 41.89 20.57 58.16
N SER A 1204 42.46 20.97 59.30
CA SER A 1204 42.45 22.35 59.81
C SER A 1204 43.13 23.41 58.92
N SER A 1205 43.80 23.02 57.83
CA SER A 1205 44.50 23.89 56.87
C SER A 1205 43.76 24.14 55.56
N ASP A 1206 42.68 23.40 55.27
CA ASP A 1206 42.10 23.30 53.94
C ASP A 1206 40.86 24.21 53.78
N LYS A 1207 40.61 24.74 52.56
CA LYS A 1207 39.49 25.67 52.29
C LYS A 1207 38.67 25.25 51.07
N ILE A 1208 37.35 25.20 51.24
CA ILE A 1208 36.37 24.89 50.19
C ILE A 1208 35.99 26.20 49.48
N GLN A 1209 36.08 26.20 48.14
CA GLN A 1209 35.75 27.32 47.28
C GLN A 1209 34.28 27.33 46.86
N GLU A 1210 33.70 26.16 46.54
CA GLU A 1210 32.30 26.02 46.11
C GLU A 1210 31.80 24.59 46.36
N VAL A 1211 30.51 24.44 46.71
CA VAL A 1211 29.79 23.16 46.69
C VAL A 1211 28.52 23.36 45.85
N LYS A 1212 28.23 22.45 44.90
CA LYS A 1212 26.97 22.45 44.14
C LYS A 1212 26.28 21.09 44.21
N MET A 1213 24.98 21.08 44.42
CA MET A 1213 24.17 19.87 44.28
C MET A 1213 23.88 19.61 42.79
N LEU A 1214 24.20 18.42 42.30
CA LEU A 1214 24.04 18.04 40.89
C LEU A 1214 22.63 17.50 40.63
N PHE A 1215 22.08 16.74 41.58
CA PHE A 1215 20.74 16.14 41.50
C PHE A 1215 20.21 15.72 42.88
N GLY A 1216 18.89 15.60 43.02
CA GLY A 1216 18.28 14.87 44.14
C GLY A 1216 16.82 14.48 43.87
N THR A 1217 16.36 13.42 44.53
CA THR A 1217 14.97 12.92 44.49
C THR A 1217 14.47 12.62 45.89
N ILE A 1218 13.17 12.85 46.09
CA ILE A 1218 12.44 12.48 47.30
C ILE A 1218 11.29 11.57 46.90
N GLU A 1219 11.18 10.44 47.58
CA GLU A 1219 10.14 9.43 47.40
C GLU A 1219 9.37 9.27 48.71
N GLU A 1220 8.08 9.58 48.74
CA GLU A 1220 7.19 9.29 49.88
C GLU A 1220 7.03 7.76 50.02
N ILE A 1221 7.20 7.20 51.24
CA ILE A 1221 7.04 5.76 51.53
C ILE A 1221 5.61 5.47 51.99
#